data_AF-A0AAW7P303-F1
#
_entry.id   AF-A0AAW7P303-F1
#
_cell.length_a   1.000
_cell.length_b   1.000
_cell.length_c   1.000
_cell.angle_alpha   90.00
_cell.angle_beta   90.00
_cell.angle_gamma   90.00
#
_symmetry.space_group_name_H-M   'P 1'
#
loop_
_entity.id
_entity.type
_entity.pdbx_description
1 polymer ?
#
loop_
_entity_poly.entity_id
_entity_poly.type
_entity_poly.pdbx_seq_one_letter_code
_entity_poly.pdbx_strand_id
1 'polypeptide(L)'
;MVLQKLENFRNKDIVKEEAEILTDLLDDITKNLVCPETFEKISQLKDLSKTKNYRDLNQLVEQLSNEEMTVISRYFAILPLLINISEDVDLAYEINHLNNVDGDYLGKLSSTIKEVAKNEDAQEILENLNIVPVLTAHPTQVQRKTMLDLTNHIHALLRQHRDVKAGLINENKWYNNLRCNIEIMMQTDMIRDKKLKVTNEITNVMEYYNSSFLQAVPNLVLEYKRLAKEHGLELEQPHPITMGMWIGGDRDGNPFVTADTLKRSATIQSEVILNYYIEKISKLYRHFSLSTSLSNTSEAVAEMAALSSDTSVFREKEPYRRAFHYIQSKLIQTLVNLKEWTMVGETREDRYAVERLLGASNHQQGPVSDYIGNRISGALKEISAKESPAYASAQEFKEDLEKIKDSLLENKSEYLISGEFAELLEAIDVFGFYLASIDMRQDSSVHEACVAELLKSAGINDHYSDLSEDKKCQILLKELLEDPRILSATHADKSELLEKELAIFQTARELKDRLGEEVIRQNIISHATSVSDMLELAVMLKEVGLIDTEKARVQIVPLFETIEDLDHSEETMRSYLSLPIAKRWIASKNNYQEIMLGYSDSNKDGGYLSSCWTLFKAQQQLTAIGDEFGVKITFFHGRGGTVGRGGGPTYEAITSQPLKSINDRIRLTEQGEVIGNKYGNKDAAYYNLEMLVSATINRMIAEQKSPFSMFDRFGEVMDKVVNRSYDIYRDLVFGNEHFYDYFFESSPIKAISSFNIGSRPAARKTITEIGGLRAIPWVFSWSQSRVMFPGWYGVGSSFKEFIDEDPENIETLRYMYKNWPFFQSLLSNVDMVLSKANMDIAFEYAQLCEEEEVRNIYQIILHEWQLTKDIILMIEEQDELLAENPYLKESLDYRMPYFNVLNYIQLELIRRQRTGQLPADQDKLIHITINGVATGLRNSG
;
A
#
# COMPACT_ATOMS: atom_id res chain seq x y z
N MET A 1 8.68 -31.13 6.52
CA MET A 1 7.46 -30.94 5.71
C MET A 1 7.54 -29.52 5.20
N VAL A 2 7.62 -29.29 3.89
CA VAL A 2 7.66 -27.92 3.36
C VAL A 2 6.26 -27.34 3.60
N LEU A 3 6.16 -26.36 4.50
CA LEU A 3 4.89 -25.68 4.78
C LEU A 3 4.42 -24.98 3.51
N GLN A 4 3.13 -25.11 3.21
CA GLN A 4 2.57 -24.74 1.91
C GLN A 4 2.07 -23.29 1.93
N LYS A 5 2.23 -22.59 0.80
CA LYS A 5 1.70 -21.24 0.61
C LYS A 5 0.26 -21.31 0.10
N LEU A 6 -0.68 -20.69 0.80
CA LEU A 6 -2.12 -20.77 0.47
C LEU A 6 -2.46 -20.13 -0.88
N GLU A 7 -1.77 -19.06 -1.26
CA GLU A 7 -1.94 -18.44 -2.58
C GLU A 7 -1.60 -19.37 -3.74
N ASN A 8 -0.81 -20.43 -3.49
CA ASN A 8 -0.41 -21.42 -4.50
C ASN A 8 -1.33 -22.65 -4.50
N PHE A 9 -2.38 -22.69 -3.68
CA PHE A 9 -3.30 -23.82 -3.60
C PHE A 9 -4.74 -23.32 -3.53
N ARG A 10 -5.47 -23.47 -4.64
CA ARG A 10 -6.93 -23.25 -4.68
C ARG A 10 -7.64 -24.54 -5.03
N ASN A 11 -8.86 -24.73 -4.54
CA ASN A 11 -9.70 -25.84 -4.93
C ASN A 11 -10.12 -25.64 -6.40
N LYS A 12 -9.33 -26.24 -7.30
CA LYS A 12 -9.46 -26.06 -8.76
C LYS A 12 -10.87 -26.34 -9.26
N ASP A 13 -11.53 -27.34 -8.69
CA ASP A 13 -12.87 -27.74 -9.10
C ASP A 13 -13.91 -26.67 -8.73
N ILE A 14 -13.82 -26.11 -7.53
CA ILE A 14 -14.74 -25.04 -7.07
C ILE A 14 -14.50 -23.74 -7.84
N VAL A 15 -13.24 -23.32 -7.97
CA VAL A 15 -12.92 -22.07 -8.69
C VAL A 15 -13.37 -22.16 -10.14
N LYS A 16 -13.15 -23.31 -10.78
CA LYS A 16 -13.60 -23.56 -12.16
C LYS A 16 -15.12 -23.56 -12.27
N GLU A 17 -15.82 -24.24 -11.37
CA GLU A 17 -17.29 -24.25 -11.32
C GLU A 17 -17.86 -22.83 -11.15
N GLU A 18 -17.33 -22.05 -10.21
CA GLU A 18 -17.74 -20.66 -9.99
C GLU A 18 -17.43 -19.77 -11.20
N ALA A 19 -16.25 -19.91 -11.80
CA ALA A 19 -15.88 -19.19 -13.01
C ALA A 19 -16.79 -19.54 -14.20
N GLU A 20 -17.19 -20.81 -14.34
CA GLU A 20 -18.16 -21.25 -15.36
C GLU A 20 -19.53 -20.61 -15.12
N ILE A 21 -20.07 -20.63 -13.89
CA ILE A 21 -21.34 -19.97 -13.53
C ILE A 21 -21.30 -18.47 -13.88
N LEU A 22 -20.22 -17.77 -13.50
CA LEU A 22 -20.06 -16.35 -13.77
C LEU A 22 -19.94 -16.06 -15.28
N THR A 23 -19.25 -16.92 -16.02
CA THR A 23 -19.09 -16.81 -17.48
C THR A 23 -20.44 -17.02 -18.17
N ASP A 24 -21.19 -18.05 -17.79
CA ASP A 24 -22.50 -18.36 -18.38
C ASP A 24 -23.52 -17.23 -18.10
N LEU A 25 -23.50 -16.66 -16.90
CA LEU A 25 -24.30 -15.50 -16.55
C LEU A 25 -23.95 -14.29 -17.41
N LEU A 26 -22.65 -13.99 -17.57
CA LEU A 26 -22.20 -12.87 -18.39
C LEU A 26 -22.55 -13.09 -19.88
N ASP A 27 -22.40 -14.32 -20.38
CA ASP A 27 -22.76 -14.68 -21.75
C ASP A 27 -24.27 -14.50 -21.99
N ASP A 28 -25.11 -14.99 -21.08
CA ASP A 28 -26.56 -14.82 -21.18
C ASP A 28 -27.01 -13.35 -21.09
N ILE A 29 -26.42 -12.58 -20.18
CA ILE A 29 -26.68 -11.13 -20.10
C ILE A 29 -26.28 -10.46 -21.42
N THR A 30 -25.09 -10.78 -21.95
CA THR A 30 -24.58 -10.16 -23.17
C THR A 30 -25.44 -10.52 -24.38
N LYS A 31 -25.90 -11.78 -24.51
CA LYS A 31 -26.85 -12.21 -25.55
C LYS A 31 -28.13 -11.39 -25.57
N ASN A 32 -28.59 -10.90 -24.41
CA ASN A 32 -29.79 -10.07 -24.31
C ASN A 32 -29.52 -8.59 -24.63
N LEU A 33 -28.27 -8.13 -24.56
CA LEU A 33 -27.88 -6.74 -24.80
C LEU A 33 -27.50 -6.45 -26.25
N VAL A 34 -27.04 -7.45 -27.01
CA VAL A 34 -26.55 -7.28 -28.39
C VAL A 34 -27.29 -8.16 -29.38
N CYS A 35 -27.15 -7.86 -30.68
CA CYS A 35 -27.68 -8.72 -31.73
C CYS A 35 -26.90 -10.06 -31.80
N PRO A 36 -27.52 -11.14 -32.31
CA PRO A 36 -26.89 -12.45 -32.39
C PRO A 36 -25.53 -12.44 -33.11
N GLU A 37 -25.39 -11.63 -34.17
CA GLU A 37 -24.16 -11.52 -34.94
C GLU A 37 -23.01 -10.92 -34.12
N THR A 38 -23.29 -9.93 -33.26
CA THR A 38 -22.28 -9.33 -32.38
C THR A 38 -21.85 -10.32 -31.30
N PHE A 39 -22.79 -11.09 -30.74
CA PHE A 39 -22.47 -12.12 -29.76
C PHE A 39 -21.63 -13.26 -30.36
N GLU A 40 -21.89 -13.63 -31.62
CA GLU A 40 -21.09 -14.63 -32.32
C GLU A 40 -19.64 -14.16 -32.51
N LYS A 41 -19.42 -12.87 -32.80
CA LYS A 41 -18.07 -12.28 -32.84
C LYS A 41 -17.35 -12.39 -31.49
N ILE A 42 -18.03 -12.15 -30.35
CA ILE A 42 -17.44 -12.34 -29.01
C ILE A 42 -16.96 -13.79 -28.83
N SER A 43 -17.79 -14.75 -29.22
CA SER A 43 -17.45 -16.18 -29.13
C SER A 43 -16.25 -16.53 -30.02
N GLN A 44 -16.23 -16.02 -31.26
CA GLN A 44 -15.11 -16.21 -32.19
C GLN A 44 -13.80 -15.60 -31.65
N LEU A 45 -13.83 -14.39 -31.09
CA LEU A 45 -12.66 -13.76 -30.47
C LEU A 45 -12.09 -14.61 -29.33
N LYS A 46 -12.96 -15.17 -28.48
CA LYS A 46 -12.58 -16.08 -27.39
C LYS A 46 -11.89 -17.35 -27.91
N ASP A 47 -12.44 -17.97 -28.94
CA ASP A 47 -11.90 -19.21 -29.51
C ASP A 47 -10.59 -18.98 -30.26
N LEU A 48 -10.50 -17.91 -31.04
CA LEU A 48 -9.28 -17.52 -31.75
C LEU A 48 -8.13 -17.23 -30.77
N SER A 49 -8.41 -16.52 -29.67
CA SER A 49 -7.37 -16.27 -28.67
C SER A 49 -6.99 -17.52 -27.88
N LYS A 50 -7.92 -18.43 -27.58
CA LYS A 50 -7.61 -19.71 -26.91
C LYS A 50 -6.75 -20.63 -27.78
N THR A 51 -7.01 -20.64 -29.09
CA THR A 51 -6.24 -21.41 -30.06
C THR A 51 -4.94 -20.72 -30.50
N LYS A 52 -4.64 -19.54 -29.95
CA LYS A 52 -3.47 -18.69 -30.28
C LYS A 52 -3.40 -18.32 -31.77
N ASN A 53 -4.55 -18.26 -32.45
CA ASN A 53 -4.63 -17.82 -33.85
C ASN A 53 -4.75 -16.29 -33.91
N TYR A 54 -3.65 -15.61 -33.63
CA TYR A 54 -3.61 -14.16 -33.49
C TYR A 54 -3.79 -13.40 -34.82
N ARG A 55 -3.46 -14.02 -35.95
CA ARG A 55 -3.65 -13.41 -37.27
C ARG A 55 -5.12 -13.17 -37.57
N ASP A 56 -5.94 -14.22 -37.42
CA ASP A 56 -7.38 -14.14 -37.67
C ASP A 56 -8.08 -13.32 -36.57
N LEU A 57 -7.55 -13.34 -35.33
CA LEU A 57 -8.01 -12.48 -34.25
C LEU A 57 -7.86 -11.00 -34.61
N ASN A 58 -6.68 -10.59 -35.10
CA ASN A 58 -6.41 -9.20 -35.50
C ASN A 58 -7.35 -8.76 -36.64
N GLN A 59 -7.51 -9.61 -37.66
CA GLN A 59 -8.43 -9.34 -38.77
C GLN A 59 -9.88 -9.18 -38.32
N LEU A 60 -10.34 -9.99 -37.36
CA LEU A 60 -11.69 -9.86 -36.82
C LEU A 60 -11.86 -8.56 -36.03
N VAL A 61 -10.86 -8.16 -35.24
CA VAL A 61 -10.87 -6.90 -34.47
C VAL A 61 -10.92 -5.68 -35.39
N GLU A 62 -10.14 -5.66 -36.47
CA GLU A 62 -10.15 -4.58 -37.47
C GLU A 62 -11.54 -4.37 -38.11
N GLN A 63 -12.31 -5.45 -38.27
CA GLN A 63 -13.65 -5.43 -38.86
C GLN A 63 -14.76 -4.99 -37.89
N LEU A 64 -14.46 -4.84 -36.59
CA LEU A 64 -15.46 -4.43 -35.61
C LEU A 64 -15.85 -2.96 -35.82
N SER A 65 -17.14 -2.67 -35.80
CA SER A 65 -17.62 -1.30 -35.71
C SER A 65 -17.32 -0.69 -34.33
N ASN A 66 -17.33 0.63 -34.25
CA ASN A 66 -17.14 1.36 -33.00
C ASN A 66 -18.23 1.03 -31.95
N GLU A 67 -19.47 0.76 -32.39
CA GLU A 67 -20.56 0.34 -31.51
C GLU A 67 -20.31 -1.05 -30.93
N GLU A 68 -19.86 -2.00 -31.77
CA GLU A 68 -19.48 -3.35 -31.32
C GLU A 68 -18.30 -3.29 -30.33
N MET A 69 -17.27 -2.48 -30.61
CA MET A 69 -16.13 -2.31 -29.71
C MET A 69 -16.53 -1.85 -28.31
N THR A 70 -17.58 -1.04 -28.18
CA THR A 70 -18.04 -0.55 -26.88
C THR A 70 -18.47 -1.70 -25.96
N VAL A 71 -19.27 -2.63 -26.49
CA VAL A 71 -19.79 -3.76 -25.72
C VAL A 71 -18.73 -4.85 -25.56
N ILE A 72 -18.00 -5.15 -26.64
CA ILE A 72 -16.96 -6.19 -26.65
C ILE A 72 -15.82 -5.84 -25.67
N SER A 73 -15.35 -4.59 -25.64
CA SER A 73 -14.32 -4.14 -24.70
C SER A 73 -14.77 -4.31 -23.25
N ARG A 74 -16.04 -4.03 -22.94
CA ARG A 74 -16.61 -4.20 -21.60
C ARG A 74 -16.70 -5.67 -21.21
N TYR A 75 -17.19 -6.53 -22.11
CA TYR A 75 -17.26 -7.97 -21.88
C TYR A 75 -15.88 -8.54 -21.51
N PHE A 76 -14.87 -8.26 -22.33
CA PHE A 76 -13.51 -8.76 -22.10
C PHE A 76 -12.79 -8.08 -20.93
N ALA A 77 -13.28 -6.93 -20.44
CA ALA A 77 -12.79 -6.30 -19.20
C ALA A 77 -13.48 -6.86 -17.93
N ILE A 78 -14.76 -7.24 -18.01
CA ILE A 78 -15.56 -7.75 -16.88
C ILE A 78 -15.30 -9.25 -16.64
N LEU A 79 -15.23 -10.06 -17.69
CA LEU A 79 -15.06 -11.51 -17.54
C LEU A 79 -13.85 -11.88 -16.66
N PRO A 80 -12.65 -11.32 -16.87
CA PRO A 80 -11.51 -11.68 -16.03
C PRO A 80 -11.60 -11.10 -14.62
N LEU A 81 -12.30 -9.97 -14.44
CA LEU A 81 -12.62 -9.46 -13.11
C LEU A 81 -13.50 -10.46 -12.34
N LEU A 82 -14.52 -11.04 -12.98
CA LEU A 82 -15.37 -12.07 -12.35
C LEU A 82 -14.57 -13.32 -11.98
N ILE A 83 -13.68 -13.77 -12.87
CA ILE A 83 -12.79 -14.91 -12.59
C ILE A 83 -11.89 -14.61 -11.38
N ASN A 84 -11.31 -13.41 -11.31
CA ASN A 84 -10.50 -12.99 -10.16
C ASN A 84 -11.31 -13.03 -8.84
N ILE A 85 -12.60 -12.68 -8.86
CA ILE A 85 -13.43 -12.72 -7.66
C ILE A 85 -13.62 -14.15 -7.15
N SER A 86 -13.91 -15.12 -8.03
CA SER A 86 -14.01 -16.55 -7.66
C SER A 86 -12.73 -17.05 -7.00
N GLU A 87 -11.60 -16.75 -7.64
CA GLU A 87 -10.26 -17.00 -7.14
C GLU A 87 -10.03 -16.43 -5.72
N ASP A 88 -10.39 -15.17 -5.49
CA ASP A 88 -10.16 -14.50 -4.21
C ASP A 88 -11.11 -15.01 -3.11
N VAL A 89 -12.34 -15.41 -3.48
CA VAL A 89 -13.32 -16.04 -2.58
C VAL A 89 -12.82 -17.38 -2.06
N ASP A 90 -12.26 -18.22 -2.94
CA ASP A 90 -11.73 -19.53 -2.52
C ASP A 90 -10.53 -19.39 -1.59
N LEU A 91 -9.62 -18.45 -1.88
CA LEU A 91 -8.50 -18.13 -0.99
C LEU A 91 -9.00 -17.68 0.40
N ALA A 92 -9.96 -16.76 0.45
CA ALA A 92 -10.53 -16.28 1.71
C ALA A 92 -11.24 -17.41 2.49
N TYR A 93 -11.86 -18.36 1.79
CA TYR A 93 -12.45 -19.54 2.42
C TYR A 93 -11.38 -20.45 3.00
N GLU A 94 -10.32 -20.78 2.26
CA GLU A 94 -9.27 -21.70 2.71
C GLU A 94 -8.54 -21.15 3.94
N ILE A 95 -8.21 -19.85 3.93
CA ILE A 95 -7.66 -19.13 5.09
C ILE A 95 -8.56 -19.31 6.30
N ASN A 96 -9.86 -19.03 6.14
CA ASN A 96 -10.82 -19.15 7.24
C ASN A 96 -10.96 -20.61 7.70
N HIS A 97 -11.00 -21.58 6.79
CA HIS A 97 -11.12 -22.99 7.12
C HIS A 97 -9.94 -23.45 7.96
N LEU A 98 -8.71 -23.25 7.48
CA LEU A 98 -7.48 -23.67 8.16
C LEU A 98 -7.33 -22.99 9.53
N ASN A 99 -7.71 -21.72 9.64
CA ASN A 99 -7.71 -21.02 10.93
C ASN A 99 -8.70 -21.59 11.96
N ASN A 100 -9.80 -22.22 11.52
CA ASN A 100 -10.79 -22.81 12.43
C ASN A 100 -10.51 -24.28 12.76
N VAL A 101 -9.72 -24.98 11.95
CA VAL A 101 -9.32 -26.39 12.19
C VAL A 101 -7.89 -26.53 12.71
N ASP A 102 -7.24 -25.41 13.04
CA ASP A 102 -5.83 -25.34 13.45
C ASP A 102 -4.87 -25.99 12.43
N GLY A 103 -5.16 -25.80 11.14
CA GLY A 103 -4.30 -26.23 10.04
C GLY A 103 -3.07 -25.32 9.89
N ASP A 104 -1.91 -25.92 9.61
CA ASP A 104 -0.65 -25.19 9.42
C ASP A 104 -0.46 -24.75 7.96
N TYR A 105 0.15 -23.59 7.77
CA TYR A 105 0.51 -23.03 6.47
C TYR A 105 1.73 -22.11 6.59
N LEU A 106 2.38 -21.80 5.47
CA LEU A 106 3.55 -20.93 5.45
C LEU A 106 3.23 -19.58 6.10
N GLY A 107 4.00 -19.22 7.13
CA GLY A 107 3.89 -17.98 7.91
C GLY A 107 2.61 -17.85 8.74
N LYS A 108 2.06 -18.97 9.20
CA LYS A 108 1.14 -19.01 10.33
C LYS A 108 1.80 -18.44 11.60
N LEU A 109 1.05 -17.65 12.39
CA LEU A 109 1.61 -17.01 13.59
C LEU A 109 2.03 -18.01 14.65
N SER A 110 1.19 -19.01 14.92
CA SER A 110 1.43 -20.03 15.95
C SER A 110 2.72 -20.81 15.69
N SER A 111 2.95 -21.22 14.44
CA SER A 111 4.18 -21.88 14.00
C SER A 111 5.41 -20.97 14.16
N THR A 112 5.27 -19.68 13.85
CA THR A 112 6.37 -18.71 13.96
C THR A 112 6.72 -18.41 15.42
N ILE A 113 5.73 -18.12 16.28
CA ILE A 113 5.95 -17.86 17.71
C ILE A 113 6.60 -19.08 18.39
N LYS A 114 6.17 -20.29 18.04
CA LYS A 114 6.78 -21.53 18.52
C LYS A 114 8.26 -21.66 18.12
N GLU A 115 8.64 -21.20 16.93
CA GLU A 115 10.04 -21.22 16.50
C GLU A 115 10.87 -20.19 17.26
N VAL A 116 10.33 -18.99 17.43
CA VAL A 116 11.01 -17.86 18.09
C VAL A 116 11.21 -18.11 19.56
N ALA A 117 10.23 -18.74 20.23
CA ALA A 117 10.29 -19.09 21.64
C ALA A 117 11.46 -20.04 22.00
N LYS A 118 12.15 -20.61 21.01
CA LYS A 118 13.38 -21.39 21.22
C LYS A 118 14.63 -20.52 21.40
N ASN A 119 14.58 -19.23 21.04
CA ASN A 119 15.69 -18.29 21.15
C ASN A 119 15.76 -17.71 22.57
N GLU A 120 16.96 -17.39 23.03
CA GLU A 120 17.17 -16.80 24.37
C GLU A 120 16.55 -15.40 24.47
N ASP A 121 16.63 -14.60 23.41
CA ASP A 121 16.11 -13.22 23.36
C ASP A 121 14.65 -13.13 22.88
N ALA A 122 13.89 -14.23 22.93
CA ALA A 122 12.54 -14.31 22.37
C ALA A 122 11.59 -13.23 22.91
N GLN A 123 11.64 -12.95 24.22
CA GLN A 123 10.78 -11.93 24.82
C GLN A 123 11.11 -10.52 24.30
N GLU A 124 12.39 -10.17 24.16
CA GLU A 124 12.81 -8.86 23.65
C GLU A 124 12.44 -8.68 22.17
N ILE A 125 12.65 -9.72 21.36
CA ILE A 125 12.25 -9.77 19.95
C ILE A 125 10.75 -9.50 19.83
N LEU A 126 9.94 -10.23 20.60
CA LEU A 126 8.49 -10.15 20.47
C LEU A 126 7.90 -8.85 21.06
N GLU A 127 8.53 -8.27 22.08
CA GLU A 127 8.10 -7.01 22.71
C GLU A 127 8.32 -5.81 21.78
N ASN A 128 9.49 -5.75 21.13
CA ASN A 128 9.90 -4.58 20.35
C ASN A 128 9.51 -4.63 18.87
N LEU A 129 9.09 -5.81 18.37
CA LEU A 129 8.66 -6.00 17.00
C LEU A 129 7.60 -4.95 16.60
N ASN A 130 7.83 -4.25 15.48
CA ASN A 130 6.85 -3.34 14.94
C ASN A 130 6.93 -3.26 13.40
N ILE A 131 5.90 -3.82 12.76
CA ILE A 131 5.70 -3.71 11.31
C ILE A 131 4.73 -2.57 11.02
N VAL A 132 5.05 -1.73 10.03
CA VAL A 132 4.20 -0.62 9.61
C VAL A 132 3.84 -0.74 8.13
N PRO A 133 2.65 -1.30 7.81
CA PRO A 133 2.07 -1.18 6.48
C PRO A 133 1.63 0.27 6.27
N VAL A 134 2.24 0.95 5.29
CA VAL A 134 1.96 2.35 4.95
C VAL A 134 1.04 2.38 3.73
N LEU A 135 -0.24 2.69 3.97
CA LEU A 135 -1.24 2.72 2.91
C LEU A 135 -1.06 3.95 2.01
N THR A 136 -1.20 3.73 0.71
CA THR A 136 -1.03 4.80 -0.27
C THR A 136 -2.24 4.92 -1.20
N ALA A 137 -2.42 6.10 -1.78
CA ALA A 137 -3.49 6.30 -2.75
C ALA A 137 -3.31 5.33 -3.91
N HIS A 138 -4.41 4.68 -4.32
CA HIS A 138 -4.41 3.78 -5.45
C HIS A 138 -4.15 4.60 -6.73
N PRO A 139 -2.98 4.41 -7.36
CA PRO A 139 -2.53 5.28 -8.44
C PRO A 139 -3.54 5.23 -9.58
N THR A 140 -3.98 4.03 -9.96
CA THR A 140 -4.86 3.79 -11.10
C THR A 140 -6.33 3.55 -10.73
N GLN A 141 -6.86 4.10 -9.61
CA GLN A 141 -8.25 3.82 -9.19
C GLN A 141 -9.27 4.56 -10.03
N VAL A 142 -9.31 4.15 -11.28
CA VAL A 142 -10.19 4.63 -12.31
C VAL A 142 -11.50 3.88 -12.25
N GLN A 143 -11.51 2.70 -11.62
CA GLN A 143 -12.75 2.03 -11.26
C GLN A 143 -13.62 2.93 -10.38
N ARG A 144 -14.90 3.05 -10.78
CA ARG A 144 -15.90 3.75 -9.97
C ARG A 144 -16.17 2.96 -8.69
N LYS A 145 -16.46 3.67 -7.59
CA LYS A 145 -16.84 3.04 -6.32
C LYS A 145 -17.98 2.02 -6.49
N THR A 146 -18.97 2.36 -7.32
CA THR A 146 -20.07 1.45 -7.67
C THR A 146 -19.59 0.10 -8.22
N MET A 147 -18.52 0.06 -9.01
CA MET A 147 -17.95 -1.20 -9.51
C MET A 147 -17.34 -2.02 -8.38
N LEU A 148 -16.63 -1.38 -7.46
CA LEU A 148 -16.05 -2.03 -6.28
C LEU A 148 -17.14 -2.60 -5.35
N ASP A 149 -18.22 -1.84 -5.14
CA ASP A 149 -19.38 -2.28 -4.36
C ASP A 149 -20.02 -3.53 -5.00
N LEU A 150 -20.19 -3.53 -6.33
CA LEU A 150 -20.71 -4.70 -7.07
C LEU A 150 -19.77 -5.90 -6.96
N THR A 151 -18.45 -5.69 -7.08
CA THR A 151 -17.44 -6.73 -6.86
C THR A 151 -17.56 -7.34 -5.46
N ASN A 152 -17.72 -6.51 -4.42
CA ASN A 152 -17.91 -6.97 -3.04
C ASN A 152 -19.22 -7.76 -2.85
N HIS A 153 -20.32 -7.33 -3.50
CA HIS A 153 -21.57 -8.07 -3.46
C HIS A 153 -21.46 -9.44 -4.13
N ILE A 154 -20.80 -9.51 -5.30
CA ILE A 154 -20.55 -10.78 -6.00
C ILE A 154 -19.68 -11.69 -5.13
N HIS A 155 -18.60 -11.15 -4.54
CA HIS A 155 -17.74 -11.89 -3.61
C HIS A 155 -18.53 -12.47 -2.42
N ALA A 156 -19.39 -11.67 -1.79
CA ALA A 156 -20.22 -12.12 -0.67
C ALA A 156 -21.22 -13.20 -1.07
N LEU A 157 -21.79 -13.12 -2.27
CA LEU A 157 -22.67 -14.15 -2.83
C LEU A 157 -21.89 -15.44 -3.11
N LEU A 158 -20.71 -15.38 -3.72
CA LEU A 158 -19.90 -16.56 -3.99
C LEU A 158 -19.43 -17.25 -2.69
N ARG A 159 -19.14 -16.52 -1.61
CA ARG A 159 -18.86 -17.16 -0.29
C ARG A 159 -20.00 -18.06 0.19
N GLN A 160 -21.23 -17.79 -0.23
CA GLN A 160 -22.42 -18.58 0.11
C GLN A 160 -22.63 -19.78 -0.83
N HIS A 161 -21.84 -19.94 -1.89
CA HIS A 161 -22.04 -20.98 -2.90
C HIS A 161 -22.00 -22.40 -2.29
N ARG A 162 -21.09 -22.65 -1.34
CA ARG A 162 -21.03 -23.93 -0.61
C ARG A 162 -22.31 -24.19 0.21
N ASP A 163 -22.88 -23.16 0.83
CA ASP A 163 -24.15 -23.25 1.57
C ASP A 163 -25.35 -23.47 0.65
N VAL A 164 -25.31 -22.92 -0.57
CA VAL A 164 -26.29 -23.18 -1.63
C VAL A 164 -26.23 -24.66 -2.03
N LYS A 165 -25.03 -25.20 -2.29
CA LYS A 165 -24.84 -26.63 -2.61
C LYS A 165 -25.29 -27.56 -1.48
N ALA A 166 -25.16 -27.12 -0.23
CA ALA A 166 -25.66 -27.83 0.94
C ALA A 166 -27.19 -27.71 1.15
N GLY A 167 -27.89 -26.91 0.34
CA GLY A 167 -29.33 -26.68 0.46
C GLY A 167 -29.74 -25.76 1.62
N LEU A 168 -28.78 -25.06 2.25
CA LEU A 168 -29.03 -24.11 3.33
C LEU A 168 -29.54 -22.76 2.82
N ILE A 169 -29.23 -22.44 1.55
CA ILE A 169 -29.65 -21.22 0.87
C ILE A 169 -30.40 -21.60 -0.41
N ASN A 170 -31.47 -20.87 -0.71
CA ASN A 170 -32.26 -21.09 -1.93
C ASN A 170 -31.44 -20.73 -3.18
N GLU A 171 -31.14 -21.72 -4.01
CA GLU A 171 -30.33 -21.61 -5.23
C GLU A 171 -30.89 -20.58 -6.22
N ASN A 172 -32.19 -20.64 -6.54
CA ASN A 172 -32.82 -19.70 -7.47
C ASN A 172 -32.67 -18.24 -7.02
N LYS A 173 -32.85 -17.98 -5.71
CA LYS A 173 -32.69 -16.64 -5.15
C LYS A 173 -31.23 -16.18 -5.23
N TRP A 174 -30.29 -17.05 -4.90
CA TRP A 174 -28.86 -16.75 -4.98
C TRP A 174 -28.42 -16.46 -6.41
N TYR A 175 -28.81 -17.31 -7.37
CA TYR A 175 -28.50 -17.16 -8.79
C TYR A 175 -29.08 -15.87 -9.36
N ASN A 176 -30.34 -15.53 -9.04
CA ASN A 176 -30.97 -14.29 -9.48
C ASN A 176 -30.26 -13.04 -8.90
N ASN A 177 -29.81 -13.10 -7.64
CA ASN A 177 -29.03 -12.00 -7.06
C ASN A 177 -27.67 -11.85 -7.74
N LEU A 178 -27.00 -12.96 -8.06
CA LEU A 178 -25.72 -12.96 -8.75
C LEU A 178 -25.88 -12.36 -10.16
N ARG A 179 -26.88 -12.84 -10.91
CA ARG A 179 -27.27 -12.29 -12.21
C ARG A 179 -27.50 -10.78 -12.15
N CYS A 180 -28.32 -10.32 -11.21
CA CYS A 180 -28.67 -8.91 -11.07
C CYS A 180 -27.42 -8.03 -10.90
N ASN A 181 -26.47 -8.45 -10.06
CA ASN A 181 -25.23 -7.69 -9.85
C ASN A 181 -24.35 -7.67 -11.11
N ILE A 182 -24.22 -8.78 -11.84
CA ILE A 182 -23.45 -8.84 -13.09
C ILE A 182 -24.11 -8.00 -14.19
N GLU A 183 -25.44 -8.00 -14.26
CA GLU A 183 -26.20 -7.22 -15.24
C GLU A 183 -26.06 -5.71 -15.00
N ILE A 184 -26.14 -5.28 -13.73
CA ILE A 184 -25.84 -3.91 -13.33
C ILE A 184 -24.38 -3.57 -13.67
N MET A 185 -23.44 -4.48 -13.43
CA MET A 185 -22.03 -4.28 -13.74
C MET A 185 -21.80 -4.03 -15.24
N MET A 186 -22.44 -4.80 -16.12
CA MET A 186 -22.32 -4.63 -17.58
C MET A 186 -22.86 -3.28 -18.08
N GLN A 187 -23.89 -2.76 -17.42
CA GLN A 187 -24.56 -1.49 -17.77
C GLN A 187 -24.02 -0.26 -17.02
N THR A 188 -23.07 -0.44 -16.10
CA THR A 188 -22.44 0.64 -15.34
C THR A 188 -21.12 1.05 -15.98
N ASP A 189 -20.81 2.34 -16.04
CA ASP A 189 -19.47 2.75 -16.50
C ASP A 189 -18.40 2.21 -15.55
N MET A 190 -17.40 1.55 -16.13
CA MET A 190 -16.30 1.01 -15.34
C MET A 190 -15.40 2.13 -14.82
N ILE A 191 -15.19 3.16 -15.64
CA ILE A 191 -14.19 4.20 -15.42
C ILE A 191 -14.80 5.54 -14.96
N ARG A 192 -14.02 6.34 -14.25
CA ARG A 192 -14.38 7.69 -13.81
C ARG A 192 -14.13 8.72 -14.92
N ASP A 193 -15.13 9.58 -15.15
CA ASP A 193 -15.03 10.70 -16.10
C ASP A 193 -14.19 11.88 -15.60
N LYS A 194 -14.10 12.04 -14.28
CA LYS A 194 -13.43 13.17 -13.65
C LYS A 194 -12.31 12.70 -12.74
N LYS A 195 -11.22 13.47 -12.70
CA LYS A 195 -10.08 13.26 -11.81
C LYS A 195 -10.51 13.19 -10.34
N LEU A 196 -9.90 12.28 -9.60
CA LEU A 196 -10.10 12.18 -8.16
C LEU A 196 -9.48 13.40 -7.46
N LYS A 197 -10.20 13.95 -6.49
CA LYS A 197 -9.63 14.90 -5.53
C LYS A 197 -8.93 14.09 -4.42
N VAL A 198 -7.91 14.66 -3.79
CA VAL A 198 -7.24 14.06 -2.62
C VAL A 198 -8.26 13.69 -1.54
N THR A 199 -9.30 14.51 -1.35
CA THR A 199 -10.39 14.24 -0.41
C THR A 199 -11.13 12.93 -0.68
N ASN A 200 -11.27 12.54 -1.94
CA ASN A 200 -11.92 11.28 -2.31
C ASN A 200 -11.00 10.10 -2.01
N GLU A 201 -9.69 10.25 -2.22
CA GLU A 201 -8.69 9.22 -1.89
C GLU A 201 -8.66 8.97 -0.38
N ILE A 202 -8.76 10.03 0.44
CA ILE A 202 -8.91 9.93 1.89
C ILE A 202 -10.17 9.13 2.25
N THR A 203 -11.33 9.45 1.68
CA THR A 203 -12.57 8.71 1.99
C THR A 203 -12.50 7.25 1.58
N ASN A 204 -11.96 6.94 0.39
CA ASN A 204 -11.88 5.56 -0.10
C ASN A 204 -11.04 4.67 0.83
N VAL A 205 -9.89 5.15 1.33
CA VAL A 205 -9.01 4.31 2.16
C VAL A 205 -9.62 3.98 3.53
N MET A 206 -10.45 4.89 4.07
CA MET A 206 -11.17 4.69 5.34
C MET A 206 -12.17 3.52 5.26
N GLU A 207 -12.62 3.12 4.08
CA GLU A 207 -13.52 1.98 3.92
C GLU A 207 -12.83 0.67 4.33
N TYR A 208 -11.55 0.50 3.98
CA TYR A 208 -10.76 -0.67 4.39
C TYR A 208 -10.54 -0.71 5.90
N TYR A 209 -10.39 0.44 6.57
CA TYR A 209 -10.31 0.46 8.03
C TYR A 209 -11.59 -0.06 8.68
N ASN A 210 -12.74 0.41 8.20
CA ASN A 210 -14.04 -0.01 8.73
C ASN A 210 -14.38 -1.48 8.40
N SER A 211 -14.02 -1.96 7.21
CA SER A 211 -14.40 -3.31 6.75
C SER A 211 -13.42 -4.41 7.17
N SER A 212 -12.15 -4.08 7.45
CA SER A 212 -11.12 -5.09 7.73
C SER A 212 -10.13 -4.72 8.85
N PHE A 213 -9.41 -3.59 8.78
CA PHE A 213 -8.28 -3.37 9.71
C PHE A 213 -8.69 -3.19 11.17
N LEU A 214 -9.80 -2.49 11.45
CA LEU A 214 -10.28 -2.26 12.81
C LEU A 214 -10.70 -3.56 13.52
N GLN A 215 -10.94 -4.64 12.78
CA GLN A 215 -11.17 -5.97 13.33
C GLN A 215 -9.92 -6.86 13.27
N ALA A 216 -9.20 -6.87 12.15
CA ALA A 216 -8.08 -7.78 11.93
C ALA A 216 -6.88 -7.47 12.84
N VAL A 217 -6.53 -6.19 13.01
CA VAL A 217 -5.33 -5.78 13.76
C VAL A 217 -5.48 -6.08 15.26
N PRO A 218 -6.57 -5.69 15.96
CA PRO A 218 -6.72 -6.04 17.38
C PRO A 218 -6.74 -7.54 17.63
N ASN A 219 -7.43 -8.31 16.76
CA ASN A 219 -7.47 -9.76 16.86
C ASN A 219 -6.08 -10.40 16.71
N LEU A 220 -5.27 -9.89 15.78
CA LEU A 220 -3.92 -10.38 15.58
C LEU A 220 -3.02 -10.07 16.79
N VAL A 221 -3.15 -8.89 17.41
CA VAL A 221 -2.41 -8.55 18.63
C VAL A 221 -2.83 -9.44 19.81
N LEU A 222 -4.13 -9.71 19.96
CA LEU A 222 -4.62 -10.65 20.99
C LEU A 222 -4.06 -12.06 20.79
N GLU A 223 -4.09 -12.56 19.56
CA GLU A 223 -3.56 -13.89 19.24
C GLU A 223 -2.05 -13.94 19.44
N TYR A 224 -1.32 -12.88 19.07
CA TYR A 224 0.11 -12.72 19.32
C TYR A 224 0.46 -12.83 20.82
N LYS A 225 -0.23 -12.07 21.68
CA LYS A 225 -0.06 -12.11 23.14
C LYS A 225 -0.42 -13.48 23.71
N ARG A 226 -1.51 -14.10 23.21
CA ARG A 226 -1.97 -15.42 23.65
C ARG A 226 -0.92 -16.50 23.36
N LEU A 227 -0.41 -16.55 22.13
CA LEU A 227 0.60 -17.51 21.69
C LEU A 227 1.93 -17.32 22.44
N ALA A 228 2.36 -16.07 22.66
CA ALA A 228 3.56 -15.79 23.47
C ALA A 228 3.40 -16.34 24.91
N LYS A 229 2.24 -16.10 25.52
CA LYS A 229 1.93 -16.57 26.87
C LYS A 229 1.88 -18.10 26.99
N GLU A 230 1.41 -18.82 25.96
CA GLU A 230 1.45 -20.29 25.92
C GLU A 230 2.88 -20.85 26.02
N HIS A 231 3.86 -20.08 25.57
CA HIS A 231 5.27 -20.40 25.66
C HIS A 231 5.97 -19.79 26.90
N GLY A 232 5.21 -19.23 27.84
CA GLY A 232 5.75 -18.62 29.07
C GLY A 232 6.39 -17.25 28.88
N LEU A 233 6.15 -16.60 27.75
CA LEU A 233 6.63 -15.25 27.46
C LEU A 233 5.53 -14.24 27.82
N GLU A 234 5.80 -13.39 28.82
CA GLU A 234 4.89 -12.32 29.21
C GLU A 234 5.33 -11.01 28.53
N LEU A 235 4.50 -10.52 27.62
CA LEU A 235 4.72 -9.27 26.90
C LEU A 235 3.93 -8.15 27.60
N GLU A 236 4.54 -6.97 27.75
CA GLU A 236 3.93 -5.85 28.48
C GLU A 236 3.02 -5.03 27.55
N GLN A 237 3.59 -4.41 26.52
CA GLN A 237 2.88 -3.57 25.54
C GLN A 237 3.39 -3.82 24.11
N PRO A 238 3.30 -5.06 23.59
CA PRO A 238 3.74 -5.36 22.24
C PRO A 238 2.84 -4.70 21.20
N HIS A 239 3.45 -4.05 20.21
CA HIS A 239 2.78 -3.48 19.04
C HIS A 239 3.33 -4.07 17.74
N PRO A 240 3.11 -5.38 17.50
CA PRO A 240 3.66 -6.08 16.33
C PRO A 240 3.23 -5.42 15.02
N ILE A 241 2.08 -4.73 15.01
CA ILE A 241 1.60 -3.97 13.87
C ILE A 241 1.13 -2.59 14.31
N THR A 242 1.56 -1.56 13.59
CA THR A 242 0.95 -0.22 13.59
C THR A 242 0.70 0.22 12.16
N MET A 243 -0.13 1.25 11.95
CA MET A 243 -0.53 1.66 10.60
C MET A 243 0.05 3.02 10.21
N GLY A 244 0.45 3.15 8.94
CA GLY A 244 0.87 4.42 8.33
C GLY A 244 0.05 4.76 7.08
N MET A 245 0.11 6.02 6.66
CA MET A 245 -0.59 6.50 5.46
C MET A 245 0.13 7.68 4.80
N TRP A 246 0.18 7.71 3.47
CA TRP A 246 0.68 8.85 2.69
C TRP A 246 -0.39 9.84 2.25
N ILE A 247 -1.65 9.41 2.25
CA ILE A 247 -2.78 10.14 1.68
C ILE A 247 -3.05 11.41 2.50
N GLY A 248 -2.83 12.57 1.88
CA GLY A 248 -2.95 13.88 2.52
C GLY A 248 -1.65 14.44 3.10
N GLY A 249 -0.55 13.65 3.15
CA GLY A 249 0.77 14.12 3.61
C GLY A 249 1.85 14.12 2.53
N ASP A 250 1.76 13.22 1.55
CA ASP A 250 2.72 13.15 0.45
C ASP A 250 2.35 14.10 -0.70
N ARG A 251 3.14 15.18 -0.78
CA ARG A 251 2.99 16.31 -1.70
C ARG A 251 4.08 16.37 -2.77
N ASP A 252 5.00 15.39 -2.83
CA ASP A 252 6.03 15.33 -3.88
C ASP A 252 5.38 15.35 -5.27
N GLY A 253 5.60 16.48 -5.95
CA GLY A 253 5.01 16.82 -7.24
C GLY A 253 3.49 16.61 -7.31
N ASN A 254 2.79 16.84 -6.19
CA ASN A 254 1.33 16.89 -6.12
C ASN A 254 0.87 18.22 -5.51
N PRO A 255 0.61 19.26 -6.32
CA PRO A 255 0.22 20.57 -5.82
C PRO A 255 -1.17 20.59 -5.15
N PHE A 256 -1.95 19.52 -5.26
CA PHE A 256 -3.27 19.40 -4.65
C PHE A 256 -3.22 18.91 -3.20
N VAL A 257 -2.05 18.51 -2.69
CA VAL A 257 -1.85 18.20 -1.27
C VAL A 257 -1.38 19.47 -0.58
N THR A 258 -2.27 20.04 0.23
CA THR A 258 -2.10 21.29 0.96
C THR A 258 -2.28 21.08 2.46
N ALA A 259 -2.00 22.13 3.24
CA ALA A 259 -2.30 22.20 4.68
C ALA A 259 -3.74 21.77 5.00
N ASP A 260 -4.72 22.24 4.22
CA ASP A 260 -6.13 21.85 4.41
C ASP A 260 -6.37 20.37 4.19
N THR A 261 -5.73 19.77 3.17
CA THR A 261 -5.87 18.33 2.92
C THR A 261 -5.20 17.48 3.99
N LEU A 262 -4.07 17.94 4.56
CA LEU A 262 -3.40 17.28 5.67
C LEU A 262 -4.29 17.30 6.92
N LYS A 263 -4.80 18.49 7.29
CA LYS A 263 -5.75 18.66 8.40
C LYS A 263 -7.00 17.80 8.22
N ARG A 264 -7.56 17.78 7.02
CA ARG A 264 -8.74 16.98 6.68
C ARG A 264 -8.46 15.48 6.76
N SER A 265 -7.31 15.02 6.28
CA SER A 265 -6.91 13.60 6.38
C SER A 265 -6.84 13.15 7.83
N ALA A 266 -6.12 13.88 8.68
CA ALA A 266 -6.01 13.57 10.10
C ALA A 266 -7.36 13.63 10.82
N THR A 267 -8.20 14.62 10.54
CA THR A 267 -9.52 14.74 11.20
C THR A 267 -10.45 13.60 10.80
N ILE A 268 -10.51 13.23 9.52
CA ILE A 268 -11.36 12.12 9.06
C ILE A 268 -10.91 10.81 9.71
N GLN A 269 -9.60 10.58 9.82
CA GLN A 269 -9.04 9.43 10.53
C GLN A 269 -9.49 9.39 12.00
N SER A 270 -9.33 10.50 12.71
CA SER A 270 -9.79 10.65 14.09
C SER A 270 -11.31 10.44 14.23
N GLU A 271 -12.11 10.92 13.29
CA GLU A 271 -13.55 10.70 13.29
C GLU A 271 -13.90 9.22 13.11
N VAL A 272 -13.24 8.51 12.20
CA VAL A 272 -13.46 7.07 11.96
C VAL A 272 -13.17 6.27 13.23
N ILE A 273 -12.01 6.49 13.87
CA ILE A 273 -11.64 5.72 15.07
C ILE A 273 -12.51 6.07 16.28
N LEU A 274 -12.86 7.35 16.48
CA LEU A 274 -13.76 7.74 17.57
C LEU A 274 -15.17 7.16 17.40
N ASN A 275 -15.70 7.14 16.17
CA ASN A 275 -16.98 6.48 15.90
C ASN A 275 -16.92 4.98 16.18
N TYR A 276 -15.82 4.31 15.82
CA TYR A 276 -15.59 2.91 16.14
C TYR A 276 -15.60 2.64 17.66
N TYR A 277 -14.89 3.47 18.44
CA TYR A 277 -14.90 3.36 19.90
C TYR A 277 -16.29 3.62 20.49
N ILE A 278 -17.02 4.63 20.01
CA ILE A 278 -18.39 4.91 20.45
C ILE A 278 -19.32 3.73 20.17
N GLU A 279 -19.18 3.08 19.01
CA GLU A 279 -19.96 1.89 18.66
C GLU A 279 -19.63 0.71 19.60
N LYS A 280 -18.35 0.42 19.82
CA LYS A 280 -17.89 -0.66 20.74
C LYS A 280 -18.37 -0.41 22.16
N ILE A 281 -18.22 0.81 22.69
CA ILE A 281 -18.74 1.18 24.00
C ILE A 281 -20.26 1.05 24.04
N SER A 282 -20.99 1.42 22.98
CA SER A 282 -22.45 1.23 22.91
C SER A 282 -22.86 -0.24 23.00
N LYS A 283 -22.07 -1.17 22.45
CA LYS A 283 -22.32 -2.61 22.56
C LYS A 283 -22.03 -3.09 23.98
N LEU A 284 -20.87 -2.73 24.54
CA LEU A 284 -20.50 -3.06 25.92
C LEU A 284 -21.52 -2.54 26.94
N TYR A 285 -21.98 -1.30 26.79
CA TYR A 285 -23.07 -0.72 27.55
C TYR A 285 -24.33 -1.60 27.55
N ARG A 286 -24.71 -2.18 26.40
CA ARG A 286 -25.88 -3.07 26.30
C ARG A 286 -25.61 -4.43 26.93
N HIS A 287 -24.42 -5.00 26.76
CA HIS A 287 -24.07 -6.34 27.24
C HIS A 287 -23.82 -6.40 28.75
N PHE A 288 -23.25 -5.36 29.36
CA PHE A 288 -22.81 -5.37 30.76
C PHE A 288 -23.90 -4.92 31.73
N SER A 289 -24.93 -5.75 31.92
CA SER A 289 -26.05 -5.51 32.85
C SER A 289 -25.80 -6.04 34.28
N LEU A 290 -24.55 -6.05 34.74
CA LEU A 290 -24.21 -6.62 36.05
C LEU A 290 -24.87 -5.81 37.17
N SER A 291 -25.66 -6.49 37.99
CA SER A 291 -26.41 -5.86 39.09
C SER A 291 -25.62 -5.86 40.39
N THR A 292 -25.68 -4.75 41.13
CA THR A 292 -25.20 -4.66 42.52
C THR A 292 -25.90 -5.64 43.47
N SER A 293 -27.03 -6.23 43.07
CA SER A 293 -27.70 -7.28 43.86
C SER A 293 -27.04 -8.65 43.74
N LEU A 294 -26.19 -8.86 42.72
CA LEU A 294 -25.60 -10.16 42.37
C LEU A 294 -24.07 -10.11 42.22
N SER A 295 -23.48 -8.93 42.11
CA SER A 295 -22.05 -8.70 41.90
C SER A 295 -21.59 -7.46 42.66
N ASN A 296 -20.33 -7.42 43.09
CA ASN A 296 -19.75 -6.19 43.63
C ASN A 296 -19.07 -5.38 42.51
N THR A 297 -18.75 -4.14 42.84
CA THR A 297 -18.02 -3.20 41.97
C THR A 297 -16.96 -2.48 42.78
N SER A 298 -15.84 -2.17 42.15
CA SER A 298 -14.82 -1.31 42.75
C SER A 298 -15.35 0.11 42.97
N GLU A 299 -14.67 0.86 43.83
CA GLU A 299 -14.96 2.27 44.08
C GLU A 299 -14.83 3.12 42.81
N ALA A 300 -13.79 2.87 42.01
CA ALA A 300 -13.56 3.59 40.75
C ALA A 300 -14.73 3.44 39.75
N VAL A 301 -15.30 2.23 39.61
CA VAL A 301 -16.46 2.00 38.75
C VAL A 301 -17.71 2.66 39.34
N ALA A 302 -17.88 2.65 40.66
CA ALA A 302 -18.99 3.32 41.32
C ALA A 302 -18.95 4.85 41.15
N GLU A 303 -17.76 5.46 41.22
CA GLU A 303 -17.54 6.88 40.95
C GLU A 303 -17.91 7.26 39.50
N MET A 304 -17.41 6.51 38.52
CA MET A 304 -17.78 6.72 37.12
C MET A 304 -19.28 6.54 36.89
N ALA A 305 -19.90 5.53 37.50
CA ALA A 305 -21.33 5.30 37.43
C ALA A 305 -22.13 6.48 38.02
N ALA A 306 -21.64 7.12 39.08
CA ALA A 306 -22.27 8.27 39.70
C ALA A 306 -22.23 9.53 38.80
N LEU A 307 -21.17 9.68 38.00
CA LEU A 307 -21.04 10.77 37.01
C LEU A 307 -21.86 10.55 35.74
N SER A 308 -22.39 9.35 35.55
CA SER A 308 -23.20 8.99 34.39
C SER A 308 -24.49 9.80 34.30
N SER A 309 -24.79 10.32 33.10
CA SER A 309 -26.06 11.00 32.81
C SER A 309 -27.24 10.04 32.57
N ASP A 310 -27.03 8.72 32.59
CA ASP A 310 -28.13 7.75 32.57
C ASP A 310 -28.84 7.74 33.94
N THR A 311 -29.98 8.41 33.99
CA THR A 311 -30.85 8.52 35.17
C THR A 311 -32.01 7.54 35.16
N SER A 312 -31.96 6.47 34.35
CA SER A 312 -33.04 5.50 34.31
C SER A 312 -33.16 4.76 35.66
N VAL A 313 -34.33 4.86 36.28
CA VAL A 313 -34.65 4.14 37.53
C VAL A 313 -34.49 2.61 37.40
N PHE A 314 -34.56 2.09 36.17
CA PHE A 314 -34.38 0.65 35.89
C PHE A 314 -32.91 0.22 35.87
N ARG A 315 -31.96 1.17 35.81
CA ARG A 315 -30.52 0.91 35.65
C ARG A 315 -29.68 1.40 36.84
N GLU A 316 -30.32 1.91 37.89
CA GLU A 316 -29.64 2.39 39.11
C GLU A 316 -28.73 1.32 39.73
N LYS A 317 -29.15 0.05 39.63
CA LYS A 317 -28.39 -1.10 40.14
C LYS A 317 -27.34 -1.64 39.17
N GLU A 318 -27.12 -1.01 38.02
CA GLU A 318 -26.21 -1.49 36.96
C GLU A 318 -24.98 -0.55 36.80
N PRO A 319 -24.05 -0.53 37.77
CA PRO A 319 -22.93 0.42 37.80
C PRO A 319 -22.00 0.32 36.59
N TYR A 320 -21.65 -0.88 36.11
CA TYR A 320 -20.82 -1.04 34.92
C TYR A 320 -21.47 -0.43 33.67
N ARG A 321 -22.77 -0.67 33.47
CA ARG A 321 -23.54 -0.05 32.39
C ARG A 321 -23.50 1.47 32.48
N ARG A 322 -23.73 2.03 33.67
CA ARG A 322 -23.69 3.49 33.88
C ARG A 322 -22.29 4.06 33.64
N ALA A 323 -21.23 3.35 34.05
CA ALA A 323 -19.85 3.73 33.78
C ALA A 323 -19.55 3.76 32.26
N PHE A 324 -19.98 2.74 31.50
CA PHE A 324 -19.86 2.76 30.04
C PHE A 324 -20.60 3.92 29.40
N HIS A 325 -21.78 4.30 29.91
CA HIS A 325 -22.52 5.48 29.43
C HIS A 325 -21.77 6.79 29.70
N TYR A 326 -21.09 6.90 30.86
CA TYR A 326 -20.23 8.04 31.16
C TYR A 326 -19.05 8.13 30.19
N ILE A 327 -18.33 7.02 29.98
CA ILE A 327 -17.25 6.90 29.00
C ILE A 327 -17.74 7.27 27.59
N GLN A 328 -18.92 6.78 27.19
CA GLN A 328 -19.53 7.11 25.90
C GLN A 328 -19.80 8.60 25.76
N SER A 329 -20.32 9.24 26.81
CA SER A 329 -20.59 10.69 26.83
C SER A 329 -19.30 11.49 26.67
N LYS A 330 -18.21 11.08 27.33
CA LYS A 330 -16.88 11.70 27.16
C LYS A 330 -16.33 11.55 25.74
N LEU A 331 -16.43 10.36 25.14
CA LEU A 331 -16.01 10.12 23.75
C LEU A 331 -16.81 10.96 22.75
N ILE A 332 -18.14 11.05 22.93
CA ILE A 332 -18.99 11.89 22.09
C ILE A 332 -18.57 13.36 22.20
N GLN A 333 -18.32 13.87 23.41
CA GLN A 333 -17.84 15.25 23.57
C GLN A 333 -16.48 15.45 22.91
N THR A 334 -15.58 14.46 23.01
CA THR A 334 -14.27 14.49 22.35
C THR A 334 -14.43 14.62 20.82
N LEU A 335 -15.34 13.86 20.23
CA LEU A 335 -15.68 13.95 18.81
C LEU A 335 -16.32 15.30 18.43
N VAL A 336 -17.18 15.85 19.27
CA VAL A 336 -17.78 17.18 19.06
C VAL A 336 -16.69 18.26 19.07
N ASN A 337 -15.79 18.26 20.06
CA ASN A 337 -14.69 19.21 20.15
C ASN A 337 -13.77 19.15 18.91
N LEU A 338 -13.51 17.94 18.40
CA LEU A 338 -12.77 17.75 17.16
C LEU A 338 -13.49 18.38 15.95
N LYS A 339 -14.80 18.14 15.82
CA LYS A 339 -15.61 18.71 14.72
C LYS A 339 -15.70 20.22 14.81
N GLU A 340 -15.91 20.80 15.99
CA GLU A 340 -15.90 22.25 16.17
C GLU A 340 -14.57 22.87 15.76
N TRP A 341 -13.44 22.26 16.13
CA TRP A 341 -12.11 22.71 15.71
C TRP A 341 -11.93 22.73 14.18
N THR A 342 -12.51 21.77 13.46
CA THR A 342 -12.48 21.81 11.99
C THR A 342 -13.31 22.93 11.39
N MET A 343 -14.35 23.40 12.08
CA MET A 343 -15.26 24.44 11.60
C MET A 343 -14.82 25.88 11.93
N VAL A 344 -13.77 26.06 12.74
CA VAL A 344 -13.19 27.39 13.01
C VAL A 344 -12.46 27.88 11.75
N GLY A 345 -13.17 28.65 10.91
CA GLY A 345 -12.65 29.24 9.67
C GLY A 345 -13.59 29.12 8.47
N GLU A 346 -14.59 28.23 8.51
CA GLU A 346 -15.55 28.02 7.42
C GLU A 346 -16.76 28.98 7.49
N THR A 347 -17.40 29.23 6.34
CA THR A 347 -18.42 30.27 6.18
C THR A 347 -19.69 29.98 6.99
N ARG A 348 -20.49 31.04 7.23
CA ARG A 348 -21.75 30.96 8.00
C ARG A 348 -22.78 30.01 7.40
N GLU A 349 -22.69 29.69 6.10
CA GLU A 349 -23.57 28.73 5.40
C GLU A 349 -23.19 27.26 5.69
N ASP A 350 -21.91 26.96 5.91
CA ASP A 350 -21.41 25.62 6.25
C ASP A 350 -21.84 25.21 7.67
N ARG A 351 -21.89 26.18 8.59
CA ARG A 351 -22.46 25.98 9.94
C ARG A 351 -23.93 25.54 9.92
N TYR A 352 -24.73 26.05 8.96
CA TYR A 352 -26.14 25.67 8.78
C TYR A 352 -26.35 24.34 8.04
N ALA A 353 -25.35 23.86 7.28
CA ALA A 353 -25.39 22.54 6.64
C ALA A 353 -25.19 21.41 7.67
N VAL A 354 -24.41 21.66 8.72
CA VAL A 354 -24.15 20.67 9.78
C VAL A 354 -25.28 20.56 10.79
N GLU A 355 -25.95 21.66 11.15
CA GLU A 355 -27.21 21.60 11.91
C GLU A 355 -28.30 20.79 11.15
N ARG A 356 -28.22 20.76 9.81
CA ARG A 356 -29.00 19.87 8.96
C ARG A 356 -28.46 18.44 8.90
N LEU A 357 -27.16 18.17 8.94
CA LEU A 357 -26.60 16.82 9.08
C LEU A 357 -26.91 16.18 10.45
N LEU A 358 -26.99 17.00 11.51
CA LEU A 358 -27.47 16.62 12.84
C LEU A 358 -29.01 16.54 12.90
N GLY A 359 -29.72 16.88 11.82
CA GLY A 359 -31.19 17.00 11.76
C GLY A 359 -31.90 16.30 10.61
N ALA A 360 -31.21 15.77 9.60
CA ALA A 360 -31.83 15.14 8.43
C ALA A 360 -30.90 14.10 7.78
N SER A 361 -31.08 12.83 8.15
CA SER A 361 -30.68 11.69 7.32
C SER A 361 -31.91 11.22 6.54
N ASN A 362 -32.07 11.69 5.31
CA ASN A 362 -32.94 11.07 4.31
C ASN A 362 -32.22 11.14 2.96
N HIS A 363 -31.35 10.18 2.70
CA HIS A 363 -31.41 9.30 1.53
C HIS A 363 -30.14 8.45 1.37
N GLN A 364 -30.38 7.15 1.13
CA GLN A 364 -29.46 6.12 0.63
C GLN A 364 -28.34 5.63 1.57
N GLN A 365 -28.70 4.96 2.68
CA GLN A 365 -27.89 3.88 3.27
C GLN A 365 -28.79 2.76 3.78
N GLY A 366 -28.30 1.52 3.74
CA GLY A 366 -29.11 0.30 3.92
C GLY A 366 -29.83 0.18 5.28
N PRO A 367 -30.85 -0.71 5.37
CA PRO A 367 -31.85 -0.73 6.45
C PRO A 367 -31.32 -1.03 7.87
N VAL A 368 -30.04 -1.37 8.03
CA VAL A 368 -29.39 -1.61 9.33
C VAL A 368 -28.70 -0.34 9.86
N SER A 369 -28.24 0.56 9.00
CA SER A 369 -27.65 1.87 9.36
C SER A 369 -28.71 2.85 9.88
N ASP A 370 -29.91 2.81 9.28
CA ASP A 370 -31.05 3.67 9.65
C ASP A 370 -31.54 3.47 11.09
N TYR A 371 -31.26 2.31 11.71
CA TYR A 371 -31.67 2.05 13.09
C TYR A 371 -30.66 2.57 14.13
N ILE A 372 -29.38 2.70 13.74
CA ILE A 372 -28.29 3.15 14.61
C ILE A 372 -28.09 4.67 14.47
N GLY A 373 -28.09 5.21 13.24
CA GLY A 373 -27.98 6.65 12.98
C GLY A 373 -29.10 7.47 13.62
N ASN A 374 -30.34 6.96 13.61
CA ASN A 374 -31.49 7.61 14.26
C ASN A 374 -31.46 7.58 15.80
N ARG A 375 -30.76 6.61 16.43
CA ARG A 375 -30.56 6.62 17.89
C ARG A 375 -29.35 7.45 18.30
N ILE A 376 -28.30 7.47 17.49
CA ILE A 376 -27.11 8.30 17.73
C ILE A 376 -27.47 9.78 17.56
N SER A 377 -28.27 10.17 16.56
CA SER A 377 -28.74 11.56 16.41
C SER A 377 -29.66 12.02 17.54
N GLY A 378 -30.52 11.12 18.04
CA GLY A 378 -31.33 11.36 19.25
C GLY A 378 -30.50 11.49 20.52
N ALA A 379 -29.52 10.60 20.73
CA ALA A 379 -28.61 10.64 21.87
C ALA A 379 -27.65 11.85 21.82
N LEU A 380 -27.16 12.23 20.64
CA LEU A 380 -26.34 13.43 20.43
C LEU A 380 -27.10 14.71 20.82
N LYS A 381 -28.41 14.79 20.52
CA LYS A 381 -29.27 15.92 20.94
C LYS A 381 -29.54 15.93 22.45
N GLU A 382 -29.70 14.77 23.09
CA GLU A 382 -29.92 14.69 24.54
C GLU A 382 -28.62 14.92 25.35
N ILE A 383 -27.46 14.51 24.83
CA ILE A 383 -26.14 14.63 25.49
C ILE A 383 -25.55 16.05 25.34
N SER A 384 -25.78 16.72 24.20
CA SER A 384 -25.32 18.11 23.96
C SER A 384 -25.90 19.15 24.92
N ALA A 385 -26.91 18.80 25.74
CA ALA A 385 -27.55 19.72 26.68
C ALA A 385 -26.84 19.82 28.05
N LYS A 386 -25.82 19.00 28.33
CA LYS A 386 -24.98 19.07 29.54
C LYS A 386 -23.51 18.91 29.17
N GLU A 387 -22.66 19.88 29.54
CA GLU A 387 -21.20 19.85 29.36
C GLU A 387 -20.58 18.62 30.04
N SER A 388 -20.51 17.50 29.33
CA SER A 388 -19.73 16.33 29.74
C SER A 388 -18.25 16.61 29.47
N PRO A 389 -17.30 16.11 30.27
CA PRO A 389 -15.88 16.32 29.98
C PRO A 389 -15.46 15.59 28.71
N ALA A 390 -14.52 16.13 27.94
CA ALA A 390 -13.87 15.44 26.83
C ALA A 390 -12.57 14.76 27.31
N TYR A 391 -12.13 13.72 26.60
CA TYR A 391 -10.80 13.14 26.81
C TYR A 391 -9.73 14.04 26.21
N ALA A 392 -8.63 14.24 26.94
CA ALA A 392 -7.46 14.94 26.42
C ALA A 392 -6.57 14.03 25.57
N SER A 393 -6.60 12.72 25.80
CA SER A 393 -5.81 11.73 25.08
C SER A 393 -6.48 10.35 25.03
N ALA A 394 -6.05 9.51 24.11
CA ALA A 394 -6.48 8.12 24.05
C ALA A 394 -6.07 7.31 25.29
N GLN A 395 -4.96 7.69 25.94
CA GLN A 395 -4.49 7.05 27.17
C GLN A 395 -5.47 7.27 28.33
N GLU A 396 -6.00 8.49 28.49
CA GLU A 396 -7.03 8.77 29.51
C GLU A 396 -8.31 7.94 29.26
N PHE A 397 -8.67 7.72 28.00
CA PHE A 397 -9.77 6.84 27.63
C PHE A 397 -9.47 5.36 27.99
N LYS A 398 -8.26 4.88 27.71
CA LYS A 398 -7.81 3.55 28.09
C LYS A 398 -7.85 3.35 29.60
N GLU A 399 -7.35 4.31 30.39
CA GLU A 399 -7.34 4.26 31.85
C GLU A 399 -8.75 4.10 32.45
N ASP A 400 -9.77 4.76 31.88
CA ASP A 400 -11.16 4.59 32.32
C ASP A 400 -11.68 3.16 32.03
N LEU A 401 -11.23 2.51 30.95
CA LEU A 401 -11.54 1.11 30.67
C LEU A 401 -10.74 0.13 31.54
N GLU A 402 -9.48 0.45 31.86
CA GLU A 402 -8.66 -0.36 32.77
C GLU A 402 -9.27 -0.41 34.18
N LYS A 403 -9.84 0.69 34.68
CA LYS A 403 -10.62 0.68 35.93
C LYS A 403 -11.80 -0.30 35.90
N ILE A 404 -12.47 -0.43 34.75
CA ILE A 404 -13.55 -1.42 34.56
C ILE A 404 -12.96 -2.83 34.54
N LYS A 405 -11.87 -3.05 33.80
CA LYS A 405 -11.15 -4.33 33.72
C LYS A 405 -10.75 -4.81 35.11
N ASP A 406 -10.10 -3.95 35.90
CA ASP A 406 -9.61 -4.27 37.24
C ASP A 406 -10.76 -4.63 38.18
N SER A 407 -11.85 -3.86 38.15
CA SER A 407 -13.07 -4.19 38.92
C SER A 407 -13.64 -5.56 38.54
N LEU A 408 -13.64 -5.94 37.26
CA LEU A 408 -14.13 -7.24 36.83
C LEU A 408 -13.21 -8.38 37.29
N LEU A 409 -11.89 -8.17 37.25
CA LEU A 409 -10.89 -9.14 37.74
C LEU A 409 -11.02 -9.35 39.26
N GLU A 410 -11.13 -8.28 40.05
CA GLU A 410 -11.37 -8.35 41.49
C GLU A 410 -12.63 -9.14 41.85
N ASN A 411 -13.64 -9.10 40.98
CA ASN A 411 -14.92 -9.78 41.12
C ASN A 411 -14.97 -11.14 40.38
N LYS A 412 -13.82 -11.73 40.03
CA LYS A 412 -13.70 -13.06 39.38
C LYS A 412 -14.53 -13.20 38.11
N SER A 413 -14.70 -12.09 37.38
CA SER A 413 -15.47 -12.01 36.14
C SER A 413 -14.55 -11.91 34.92
N GLU A 414 -13.44 -12.65 34.95
CA GLU A 414 -12.35 -12.63 33.96
C GLU A 414 -12.83 -12.91 32.53
N TYR A 415 -13.83 -13.77 32.33
CA TYR A 415 -14.34 -14.04 30.98
C TYR A 415 -15.03 -12.82 30.34
N LEU A 416 -15.50 -11.86 31.14
CA LEU A 416 -16.14 -10.66 30.62
C LEU A 416 -15.14 -9.68 29.99
N ILE A 417 -13.85 -9.80 30.31
CA ILE A 417 -12.81 -8.95 29.69
C ILE A 417 -12.25 -9.56 28.39
N SER A 418 -12.87 -10.62 27.85
CA SER A 418 -12.51 -11.25 26.58
C SER A 418 -13.34 -10.70 25.40
N GLY A 419 -13.02 -11.13 24.17
CA GLY A 419 -13.75 -10.74 22.96
C GLY A 419 -13.74 -9.23 22.73
N GLU A 420 -14.92 -8.62 22.56
CA GLU A 420 -15.05 -7.19 22.21
C GLU A 420 -14.36 -6.23 23.18
N PHE A 421 -14.30 -6.57 24.48
CA PHE A 421 -13.63 -5.71 25.47
C PHE A 421 -12.11 -5.73 25.30
N ALA A 422 -11.53 -6.91 25.11
CA ALA A 422 -10.10 -7.07 24.85
C ALA A 422 -9.72 -6.41 23.52
N GLU A 423 -10.49 -6.67 22.46
CA GLU A 423 -10.30 -6.04 21.13
C GLU A 423 -10.30 -4.52 21.22
N LEU A 424 -11.17 -3.93 22.05
CA LEU A 424 -11.24 -2.48 22.23
C LEU A 424 -9.96 -1.92 22.88
N LEU A 425 -9.44 -2.58 23.92
CA LEU A 425 -8.19 -2.15 24.55
C LEU A 425 -7.01 -2.19 23.57
N GLU A 426 -6.87 -3.29 22.82
CA GLU A 426 -5.80 -3.41 21.82
C GLU A 426 -5.98 -2.39 20.67
N ALA A 427 -7.23 -2.10 20.28
CA ALA A 427 -7.50 -1.07 19.29
C ALA A 427 -7.11 0.35 19.77
N ILE A 428 -7.21 0.64 21.07
CA ILE A 428 -6.76 1.93 21.62
C ILE A 428 -5.25 2.05 21.56
N ASP A 429 -4.55 0.97 21.90
CA ASP A 429 -3.10 0.90 21.89
C ASP A 429 -2.50 1.08 20.49
N VAL A 430 -3.11 0.47 19.47
CA VAL A 430 -2.59 0.54 18.11
C VAL A 430 -3.01 1.81 17.37
N PHE A 431 -4.28 2.21 17.50
CA PHE A 431 -4.87 3.27 16.66
C PHE A 431 -4.96 4.64 17.36
N GLY A 432 -4.95 4.68 18.70
CA GLY A 432 -5.13 5.91 19.47
C GLY A 432 -6.32 6.76 18.99
N PHE A 433 -6.19 8.09 19.03
CA PHE A 433 -7.17 9.02 18.44
C PHE A 433 -6.79 9.49 17.03
N TYR A 434 -5.80 8.85 16.39
CA TYR A 434 -5.28 9.26 15.09
C TYR A 434 -5.48 8.21 13.98
N LEU A 435 -5.89 6.98 14.32
CA LEU A 435 -6.03 5.82 13.43
C LEU A 435 -4.69 5.36 12.84
N ALA A 436 -4.13 6.07 11.87
CA ALA A 436 -2.83 5.77 11.29
C ALA A 436 -1.97 7.03 11.22
N SER A 437 -0.66 6.84 11.39
CA SER A 437 0.30 7.93 11.25
C SER A 437 0.30 8.44 9.80
N ILE A 438 0.37 9.76 9.62
CA ILE A 438 0.49 10.38 8.30
C ILE A 438 1.95 10.74 8.06
N ASP A 439 2.53 10.17 7.01
CA ASP A 439 3.86 10.56 6.56
C ASP A 439 3.76 11.84 5.72
N MET A 440 4.58 12.84 6.05
CA MET A 440 4.82 13.97 5.16
C MET A 440 5.94 13.59 4.17
N ARG A 441 5.81 14.00 2.91
CA ARG A 441 6.86 13.77 1.90
C ARG A 441 6.96 14.93 0.91
N GLN A 442 8.17 15.39 0.62
CA GLN A 442 8.45 16.44 -0.37
C GLN A 442 9.86 16.30 -0.97
N ASP A 443 10.04 16.86 -2.15
CA ASP A 443 11.31 16.92 -2.88
C ASP A 443 12.35 17.82 -2.19
N SER A 444 13.61 17.38 -2.14
CA SER A 444 14.74 18.14 -1.60
C SER A 444 14.85 19.54 -2.19
N SER A 445 14.69 19.69 -3.52
CA SER A 445 14.82 20.98 -4.20
C SER A 445 13.79 22.02 -3.75
N VAL A 446 12.64 21.58 -3.23
CA VAL A 446 11.63 22.48 -2.66
C VAL A 446 12.08 23.01 -1.30
N HIS A 447 12.70 22.16 -0.47
CA HIS A 447 13.27 22.59 0.80
C HIS A 447 14.43 23.56 0.56
N GLU A 448 15.33 23.25 -0.37
CA GLU A 448 16.43 24.14 -0.76
C GLU A 448 15.91 25.53 -1.16
N ALA A 449 14.92 25.57 -2.05
CA ALA A 449 14.35 26.84 -2.53
C ALA A 449 13.73 27.66 -1.40
N CYS A 450 13.00 27.01 -0.48
CA CYS A 450 12.40 27.67 0.69
C CYS A 450 13.47 28.20 1.65
N VAL A 451 14.50 27.41 1.93
CA VAL A 451 15.60 27.80 2.84
C VAL A 451 16.44 28.92 2.23
N ALA A 452 16.72 28.88 0.93
CA ALA A 452 17.39 29.97 0.22
C ALA A 452 16.61 31.30 0.37
N GLU A 453 15.28 31.27 0.22
CA GLU A 453 14.43 32.44 0.41
C GLU A 453 14.43 32.95 1.86
N LEU A 454 14.38 32.05 2.84
CA LEU A 454 14.46 32.39 4.27
C LEU A 454 15.79 33.05 4.62
N LEU A 455 16.91 32.46 4.20
CA LEU A 455 18.26 32.98 4.46
C LEU A 455 18.48 34.35 3.81
N LYS A 456 17.98 34.54 2.58
CA LYS A 456 18.02 35.82 1.89
C LYS A 456 17.19 36.88 2.61
N SER A 457 15.96 36.53 3.00
CA SER A 457 15.05 37.45 3.70
C SER A 457 15.56 37.86 5.08
N ALA A 458 16.30 36.97 5.75
CA ALA A 458 16.97 37.24 7.01
C ALA A 458 18.29 38.03 6.87
N GLY A 459 18.76 38.29 5.64
CA GLY A 459 20.02 38.97 5.36
C GLY A 459 21.27 38.14 5.69
N ILE A 460 21.15 36.81 5.70
CA ILE A 460 22.24 35.87 6.02
C ILE A 460 23.02 35.49 4.77
N ASN A 461 22.33 35.10 3.69
CA ASN A 461 22.97 34.73 2.44
C ASN A 461 22.01 34.89 1.24
N ASP A 462 22.43 35.64 0.22
CA ASP A 462 21.61 35.93 -0.98
C ASP A 462 21.70 34.86 -2.08
N HIS A 463 22.68 33.96 -2.00
CA HIS A 463 23.10 33.03 -3.05
C HIS A 463 23.34 31.62 -2.48
N TYR A 464 22.47 31.19 -1.55
CA TYR A 464 22.65 29.94 -0.82
C TYR A 464 22.75 28.70 -1.75
N SER A 465 21.93 28.63 -2.78
CA SER A 465 21.93 27.51 -3.74
C SER A 465 23.20 27.38 -4.57
N ASP A 466 23.99 28.46 -4.70
CA ASP A 466 25.25 28.46 -5.45
C ASP A 466 26.44 27.95 -4.61
N LEU A 467 26.22 27.66 -3.33
CA LEU A 467 27.26 27.22 -2.40
C LEU A 467 27.61 25.74 -2.57
N SER A 468 28.86 25.40 -2.26
CA SER A 468 29.30 24.01 -2.11
C SER A 468 28.63 23.36 -0.90
N GLU A 469 28.50 22.03 -0.91
CA GLU A 469 27.87 21.25 0.15
C GLU A 469 28.41 21.59 1.56
N ASP A 470 29.74 21.66 1.71
CA ASP A 470 30.38 22.04 2.99
C ASP A 470 29.93 23.41 3.50
N LYS A 471 29.77 24.38 2.59
CA LYS A 471 29.36 25.75 2.95
C LYS A 471 27.88 25.82 3.26
N LYS A 472 27.04 25.05 2.54
CA LYS A 472 25.62 24.87 2.87
C LYS A 472 25.49 24.33 4.29
N CYS A 473 26.12 23.19 4.57
CA CYS A 473 26.12 22.58 5.90
C CYS A 473 26.61 23.52 7.01
N GLN A 474 27.69 24.28 6.79
CA GLN A 474 28.19 25.24 7.78
C GLN A 474 27.17 26.32 8.14
N ILE A 475 26.51 26.91 7.14
CA ILE A 475 25.48 27.94 7.37
C ILE A 475 24.29 27.33 8.11
N LEU A 476 23.75 26.21 7.62
CA LEU A 476 22.59 25.57 8.23
C LEU A 476 22.85 25.14 9.68
N LEU A 477 24.02 24.53 9.96
CA LEU A 477 24.40 24.15 11.32
C LEU A 477 24.51 25.36 12.24
N LYS A 478 25.05 26.47 11.74
CA LYS A 478 25.10 27.72 12.51
C LYS A 478 23.69 28.21 12.85
N GLU A 479 22.78 28.22 11.88
CA GLU A 479 21.39 28.63 12.11
C GLU A 479 20.65 27.69 13.06
N LEU A 480 20.92 26.39 13.01
CA LEU A 480 20.30 25.39 13.88
C LEU A 480 20.86 25.41 15.30
N LEU A 481 22.15 25.71 15.49
CA LEU A 481 22.84 25.63 16.78
C LEU A 481 22.93 26.97 17.52
N GLU A 482 23.12 28.07 16.81
CA GLU A 482 23.47 29.36 17.41
C GLU A 482 22.32 30.37 17.43
N ASP A 483 21.42 30.36 16.44
CA ASP A 483 20.29 31.30 16.42
C ASP A 483 19.00 30.63 16.95
N PRO A 484 18.48 31.00 18.13
CA PRO A 484 17.23 30.43 18.63
C PRO A 484 15.98 30.97 17.93
N ARG A 485 16.09 31.99 17.08
CA ARG A 485 14.95 32.63 16.41
C ARG A 485 14.58 31.89 15.12
N ILE A 486 13.33 32.07 14.71
CA ILE A 486 12.86 31.68 13.37
C ILE A 486 13.36 32.70 12.34
N LEU A 487 13.64 32.24 11.12
CA LEU A 487 14.12 33.05 10.01
C LEU A 487 12.99 33.79 9.30
N SER A 488 11.78 33.25 9.34
CA SER A 488 10.59 33.77 8.68
C SER A 488 10.21 35.15 9.23
N ALA A 489 10.61 36.19 8.50
CA ALA A 489 10.27 37.57 8.83
C ALA A 489 8.76 37.82 8.63
N THR A 490 8.10 38.43 9.62
CA THR A 490 6.67 38.76 9.56
C THR A 490 6.34 39.94 8.64
N HIS A 491 7.33 40.75 8.29
CA HIS A 491 7.19 41.97 7.48
C HIS A 491 7.64 41.80 6.03
N ALA A 492 8.21 40.64 5.69
CA ALA A 492 8.61 40.32 4.32
C ALA A 492 7.55 39.44 3.66
N ASP A 493 7.15 39.84 2.45
CA ASP A 493 6.31 39.02 1.58
C ASP A 493 7.05 37.73 1.22
N LYS A 494 6.33 36.61 1.26
CA LYS A 494 6.86 35.28 0.95
C LYS A 494 6.40 34.86 -0.42
N SER A 495 7.18 34.03 -1.10
CA SER A 495 6.70 33.35 -2.29
C SER A 495 5.52 32.43 -1.95
N GLU A 496 4.68 32.15 -2.94
CA GLU A 496 3.59 31.20 -2.82
C GLU A 496 4.09 29.80 -2.41
N LEU A 497 5.30 29.43 -2.82
CA LEU A 497 5.92 28.16 -2.45
C LEU A 497 6.26 28.12 -0.95
N LEU A 498 6.99 29.11 -0.45
CA LEU A 498 7.39 29.17 0.95
C LEU A 498 6.17 29.27 1.87
N GLU A 499 5.16 30.07 1.50
CA GLU A 499 3.92 30.21 2.27
C GLU A 499 3.16 28.88 2.39
N LYS A 500 3.04 28.14 1.28
CA LYS A 500 2.39 26.82 1.28
C LYS A 500 3.12 25.79 2.14
N GLU A 501 4.45 25.74 2.04
CA GLU A 501 5.27 24.79 2.80
C GLU A 501 5.23 25.09 4.31
N LEU A 502 5.36 26.37 4.70
CA LEU A 502 5.22 26.78 6.10
C LEU A 502 3.81 26.46 6.66
N ALA A 503 2.75 26.68 5.89
CA ALA A 503 1.38 26.37 6.31
C ALA A 503 1.18 24.87 6.59
N ILE A 504 1.82 23.99 5.81
CA ILE A 504 1.80 22.54 6.03
C ILE A 504 2.50 22.18 7.35
N PHE A 505 3.68 22.74 7.60
CA PHE A 505 4.40 22.48 8.85
C PHE A 505 3.70 23.04 10.09
N GLN A 506 3.06 24.21 9.98
CA GLN A 506 2.20 24.77 11.03
C GLN A 506 1.02 23.84 11.32
N THR A 507 0.36 23.34 10.26
CA THR A 507 -0.73 22.36 10.41
C THR A 507 -0.25 21.08 11.08
N ALA A 508 0.94 20.59 10.71
CA ALA A 508 1.52 19.41 11.35
C ALA A 508 1.79 19.62 12.84
N ARG A 509 2.27 20.81 13.22
CA ARG A 509 2.44 21.23 14.62
C ARG A 509 1.10 21.24 15.36
N GLU A 510 0.07 21.87 14.79
CA GLU A 510 -1.28 21.92 15.37
C GLU A 510 -1.89 20.52 15.58
N LEU A 511 -1.72 19.64 14.58
CA LEU A 511 -2.20 18.27 14.64
C LEU A 511 -1.53 17.49 15.77
N LYS A 512 -0.21 17.57 15.90
CA LYS A 512 0.51 16.88 16.98
C LYS A 512 0.14 17.41 18.36
N ASP A 513 -0.07 18.72 18.48
CA ASP A 513 -0.48 19.34 19.75
C ASP A 513 -1.90 18.91 20.19
N ARG A 514 -2.77 18.50 19.26
CA ARG A 514 -4.16 18.10 19.56
C ARG A 514 -4.40 16.60 19.58
N LEU A 515 -3.81 15.86 18.65
CA LEU A 515 -4.06 14.43 18.44
C LEU A 515 -2.94 13.55 19.00
N GLY A 516 -1.85 14.15 19.48
CA GLY A 516 -0.69 13.47 20.05
C GLY A 516 0.47 13.34 19.07
N GLU A 517 1.62 12.89 19.58
CA GLU A 517 2.86 12.83 18.79
C GLU A 517 2.79 11.85 17.61
N GLU A 518 1.98 10.80 17.71
CA GLU A 518 1.94 9.69 16.74
C GLU A 518 1.21 10.02 15.43
N VAL A 519 0.41 11.10 15.38
CA VAL A 519 -0.33 11.48 14.16
C VAL A 519 0.59 11.77 12.98
N ILE A 520 1.78 12.35 13.25
CA ILE A 520 2.81 12.65 12.25
C ILE A 520 4.17 12.35 12.90
N ARG A 521 4.81 11.27 12.45
CA ARG A 521 6.08 10.79 13.01
C ARG A 521 7.26 11.08 12.09
N GLN A 522 7.07 10.93 10.77
CA GLN A 522 8.12 11.08 9.77
C GLN A 522 7.85 12.22 8.78
N ASN A 523 8.93 12.81 8.29
CA ASN A 523 8.94 13.63 7.09
C ASN A 523 10.06 13.17 6.15
N ILE A 524 9.64 12.73 4.97
CA ILE A 524 10.47 12.05 3.96
C ILE A 524 10.95 13.07 2.93
N ILE A 525 12.24 13.02 2.61
CA ILE A 525 12.88 13.88 1.60
C ILE A 525 13.12 13.07 0.33
N SER A 526 12.31 13.27 -0.72
CA SER A 526 12.57 12.67 -2.04
C SER A 526 13.83 13.26 -2.67
N HIS A 527 14.54 12.46 -3.49
CA HIS A 527 15.85 12.79 -4.06
C HIS A 527 16.81 13.39 -3.02
N ALA A 528 16.94 12.73 -1.87
CA ALA A 528 17.99 13.07 -0.93
C ALA A 528 19.33 12.60 -1.52
N THR A 529 20.28 13.53 -1.66
CA THR A 529 21.60 13.29 -2.25
C THR A 529 22.73 13.66 -1.31
N SER A 530 22.45 14.49 -0.30
CA SER A 530 23.49 15.15 0.50
C SER A 530 23.05 15.39 1.94
N VAL A 531 23.97 15.89 2.79
CA VAL A 531 23.68 16.17 4.20
C VAL A 531 22.88 17.47 4.35
N SER A 532 23.12 18.44 3.47
CA SER A 532 22.39 19.70 3.45
C SER A 532 20.90 19.49 3.25
N ASP A 533 20.47 18.53 2.43
CA ASP A 533 19.05 18.18 2.23
C ASP A 533 18.32 17.90 3.57
N MET A 534 18.98 17.17 4.48
CA MET A 534 18.43 16.85 5.81
C MET A 534 18.42 18.08 6.72
N LEU A 535 19.47 18.91 6.66
CA LEU A 535 19.59 20.12 7.47
C LEU A 535 18.64 21.23 6.99
N GLU A 536 18.36 21.33 5.70
CA GLU A 536 17.38 22.25 5.12
C GLU A 536 15.99 21.92 5.64
N LEU A 537 15.62 20.64 5.66
CA LEU A 537 14.37 20.23 6.27
C LEU A 537 14.34 20.54 7.77
N ALA A 538 15.46 20.34 8.48
CA ALA A 538 15.54 20.71 9.89
C ALA A 538 15.28 22.21 10.11
N VAL A 539 15.81 23.08 9.24
CA VAL A 539 15.51 24.53 9.30
C VAL A 539 14.01 24.77 9.11
N MET A 540 13.37 24.15 8.12
CA MET A 540 11.92 24.28 7.90
C MET A 540 11.08 23.80 9.10
N LEU A 541 11.48 22.71 9.76
CA LEU A 541 10.81 22.22 10.97
C LEU A 541 11.03 23.13 12.17
N LYS A 542 12.17 23.82 12.25
CA LYS A 542 12.51 24.76 13.33
C LYS A 542 11.60 25.99 13.27
N GLU A 543 11.26 26.46 12.07
CA GLU A 543 10.36 27.62 11.86
C GLU A 543 9.00 27.49 12.56
N VAL A 544 8.56 26.26 12.84
CA VAL A 544 7.27 25.96 13.48
C VAL A 544 7.42 25.25 14.84
N GLY A 545 8.65 25.11 15.35
CA GLY A 545 8.92 24.43 16.62
C GLY A 545 8.63 22.93 16.60
N LEU A 546 8.82 22.26 15.46
CA LEU A 546 8.79 20.80 15.35
C LEU A 546 10.17 20.16 15.58
N ILE A 547 11.25 20.95 15.52
CA ILE A 547 12.61 20.55 15.90
C ILE A 547 13.27 21.69 16.66
N ASP A 548 14.11 21.36 17.64
CA ASP A 548 14.98 22.29 18.36
C ASP A 548 16.40 21.71 18.46
N THR A 549 17.30 22.30 19.25
CA THR A 549 18.68 21.80 19.35
C THR A 549 18.80 20.44 20.03
N GLU A 550 17.81 20.02 20.81
CA GLU A 550 17.84 18.83 21.68
C GLU A 550 16.97 17.70 21.15
N LYS A 551 15.81 18.00 20.56
CA LYS A 551 14.83 17.00 20.16
C LYS A 551 14.16 17.34 18.83
N ALA A 552 13.73 16.28 18.15
CA ALA A 552 12.91 16.37 16.95
C ALA A 552 11.55 15.75 17.25
N ARG A 553 10.44 16.49 17.08
CA ARG A 553 9.09 15.92 17.21
C ARG A 553 8.71 15.09 15.98
N VAL A 554 9.25 15.45 14.81
CA VAL A 554 9.13 14.74 13.53
C VAL A 554 10.52 14.30 13.09
N GLN A 555 10.67 13.02 12.74
CA GLN A 555 11.94 12.48 12.25
C GLN A 555 12.18 12.86 10.79
N ILE A 556 13.42 13.23 10.48
CA ILE A 556 13.90 13.49 9.12
C ILE A 556 14.30 12.15 8.51
N VAL A 557 13.69 11.81 7.37
CA VAL A 557 13.90 10.51 6.69
C VAL A 557 14.39 10.77 5.26
N PRO A 558 15.67 10.51 4.94
CA PRO A 558 16.15 10.61 3.58
C PRO A 558 15.60 9.45 2.73
N LEU A 559 15.24 9.74 1.48
CA LEU A 559 14.85 8.75 0.48
C LEU A 559 15.88 8.76 -0.65
N PHE A 560 16.66 7.69 -0.74
CA PHE A 560 17.63 7.44 -1.82
C PHE A 560 16.94 6.68 -2.95
N GLU A 561 16.85 7.28 -4.15
CA GLU A 561 16.00 6.79 -5.25
C GLU A 561 16.77 6.36 -6.49
N THR A 562 17.92 6.96 -6.82
CA THR A 562 18.74 6.56 -7.98
C THR A 562 19.82 5.56 -7.59
N ILE A 563 20.48 4.93 -8.58
CA ILE A 563 21.61 4.03 -8.31
C ILE A 563 22.75 4.80 -7.65
N GLU A 564 23.06 5.99 -8.16
CA GLU A 564 24.11 6.86 -7.62
C GLU A 564 23.81 7.29 -6.18
N ASP A 565 22.57 7.65 -5.87
CA ASP A 565 22.17 8.03 -4.50
C ASP A 565 22.33 6.86 -3.52
N LEU A 566 21.98 5.65 -3.96
CA LEU A 566 22.12 4.45 -3.13
C LEU A 566 23.58 4.09 -2.88
N ASP A 567 24.44 4.20 -3.88
CA ASP A 567 25.89 3.98 -3.73
C ASP A 567 26.53 5.01 -2.76
N HIS A 568 26.10 6.27 -2.83
CA HIS A 568 26.59 7.34 -1.94
C HIS A 568 25.87 7.42 -0.57
N SER A 569 24.86 6.58 -0.34
CA SER A 569 24.05 6.62 0.88
C SER A 569 24.87 6.37 2.15
N GLU A 570 25.87 5.49 2.09
CA GLU A 570 26.75 5.19 3.23
C GLU A 570 27.53 6.45 3.67
N GLU A 571 28.19 7.13 2.73
CA GLU A 571 29.00 8.32 3.00
C GLU A 571 28.13 9.47 3.54
N THR A 572 26.98 9.70 2.92
CA THR A 572 26.02 10.73 3.32
C THR A 572 25.53 10.49 4.73
N MET A 573 25.08 9.27 5.03
CA MET A 573 24.56 8.92 6.35
C MET A 573 25.66 8.88 7.42
N ARG A 574 26.87 8.43 7.10
CA ARG A 574 28.02 8.51 8.02
C ARG A 574 28.32 9.96 8.42
N SER A 575 28.28 10.87 7.46
CA SER A 575 28.47 12.30 7.70
C SER A 575 27.36 12.88 8.57
N TYR A 576 26.10 12.57 8.28
CA TYR A 576 24.94 13.01 9.07
C TYR A 576 24.96 12.45 10.51
N LEU A 577 25.18 11.15 10.68
CA LEU A 577 25.25 10.49 12.00
C LEU A 577 26.43 10.98 12.84
N SER A 578 27.46 11.55 12.21
CA SER A 578 28.59 12.18 12.90
C SER A 578 28.24 13.55 13.51
N LEU A 579 27.19 14.22 13.04
CA LEU A 579 26.77 15.53 13.54
C LEU A 579 26.25 15.44 14.98
N PRO A 580 26.77 16.23 15.94
CA PRO A 580 26.30 16.21 17.32
C PRO A 580 24.81 16.52 17.48
N ILE A 581 24.26 17.39 16.62
CA ILE A 581 22.85 17.75 16.64
C ILE A 581 21.95 16.59 16.19
N ALA A 582 22.35 15.87 15.13
CA ALA A 582 21.64 14.70 14.64
C ALA A 582 21.61 13.58 15.71
N LYS A 583 22.74 13.36 16.41
CA LYS A 583 22.79 12.40 17.53
C LYS A 583 21.78 12.72 18.63
N ARG A 584 21.59 14.00 18.98
CA ARG A 584 20.59 14.41 19.99
C ARG A 584 19.17 14.15 19.50
N TRP A 585 18.86 14.50 18.25
CA TRP A 585 17.56 14.21 17.65
C TRP A 585 17.24 12.71 17.62
N ILE A 586 18.21 11.89 17.21
CA ILE A 586 18.09 10.43 17.17
C ILE A 586 17.94 9.84 18.58
N ALA A 587 18.71 10.33 19.55
CA ALA A 587 18.57 9.93 20.96
C ALA A 587 17.19 10.28 21.55
N SER A 588 16.61 11.42 21.16
CA SER A 588 15.24 11.80 21.53
C SER A 588 14.15 10.88 20.96
N LYS A 589 14.53 9.97 20.05
CA LYS A 589 13.68 8.99 19.38
C LYS A 589 14.17 7.56 19.61
N ASN A 590 14.69 7.26 20.81
CA ASN A 590 15.15 5.93 21.22
C ASN A 590 16.29 5.37 20.36
N ASN A 591 17.20 6.25 19.93
CA ASN A 591 18.35 5.92 19.07
C ASN A 591 17.96 5.22 17.76
N TYR A 592 16.82 5.57 17.19
CA TYR A 592 16.32 5.04 15.93
C TYR A 592 16.45 6.07 14.81
N GLN A 593 16.89 5.64 13.63
CA GLN A 593 16.91 6.47 12.43
C GLN A 593 16.34 5.67 11.25
N GLU A 594 15.27 6.19 10.66
CA GLU A 594 14.67 5.61 9.48
C GLU A 594 15.33 6.12 8.20
N ILE A 595 15.47 5.23 7.22
CA ILE A 595 15.96 5.55 5.88
C ILE A 595 15.00 4.90 4.88
N MET A 596 14.50 5.68 3.92
CA MET A 596 13.62 5.16 2.88
C MET A 596 14.41 4.78 1.63
N LEU A 597 14.04 3.66 1.01
CA LEU A 597 14.70 3.12 -0.17
C LEU A 597 13.76 3.10 -1.39
N GLY A 598 14.20 3.71 -2.48
CA GLY A 598 13.46 3.80 -3.74
C GLY A 598 13.78 2.64 -4.69
N TYR A 599 12.79 1.76 -4.94
CA TYR A 599 12.94 0.61 -5.83
C TYR A 599 12.60 0.93 -7.29
N SER A 600 11.42 1.51 -7.53
CA SER A 600 10.94 1.69 -8.92
C SER A 600 11.76 2.73 -9.68
N ASP A 601 12.22 3.78 -9.00
CA ASP A 601 12.99 4.86 -9.61
C ASP A 601 14.44 4.41 -9.91
N SER A 602 15.08 3.64 -9.02
CA SER A 602 16.39 3.03 -9.28
C SER A 602 16.35 2.01 -10.42
N ASN A 603 15.25 1.25 -10.54
CA ASN A 603 15.05 0.35 -11.69
C ASN A 603 14.90 1.14 -13.01
N LYS A 604 14.19 2.27 -13.01
CA LYS A 604 14.10 3.15 -14.19
C LYS A 604 15.46 3.76 -14.56
N ASP A 605 16.35 3.96 -13.60
CA ASP A 605 17.67 4.56 -13.81
C ASP A 605 18.74 3.55 -14.28
N GLY A 606 18.75 2.34 -13.71
CA GLY A 606 19.83 1.36 -13.93
C GLY A 606 19.39 -0.05 -14.31
N GLY A 607 18.10 -0.32 -14.45
CA GLY A 607 17.57 -1.64 -14.73
C GLY A 607 17.40 -2.52 -13.48
N TYR A 608 16.79 -3.69 -13.67
CA TYR A 608 16.31 -4.54 -12.58
C TYR A 608 17.43 -5.10 -11.68
N LEU A 609 18.47 -5.71 -12.26
CA LEU A 609 19.57 -6.28 -11.47
C LEU A 609 20.33 -5.22 -10.68
N SER A 610 20.65 -4.08 -11.32
CA SER A 610 21.36 -2.98 -10.67
C SER A 610 20.57 -2.38 -9.52
N SER A 611 19.27 -2.13 -9.71
CA SER A 611 18.40 -1.67 -8.64
C SER A 611 18.40 -2.62 -7.45
N CYS A 612 18.10 -3.91 -7.66
CA CYS A 612 18.00 -4.88 -6.56
C CYS A 612 19.33 -5.12 -5.84
N TRP A 613 20.45 -5.21 -6.57
CA TRP A 613 21.76 -5.44 -5.97
C TRP A 613 22.27 -4.24 -5.19
N THR A 614 22.14 -3.04 -5.75
CA THR A 614 22.55 -1.80 -5.08
C THR A 614 21.75 -1.58 -3.81
N LEU A 615 20.44 -1.86 -3.82
CA LEU A 615 19.59 -1.82 -2.63
C LEU A 615 20.02 -2.84 -1.57
N PHE A 616 20.43 -4.04 -1.97
CA PHE A 616 20.94 -5.06 -1.05
C PHE A 616 22.24 -4.59 -0.38
N LYS A 617 23.19 -4.05 -1.15
CA LYS A 617 24.46 -3.50 -0.64
C LYS A 617 24.24 -2.30 0.28
N ALA A 618 23.43 -1.33 -0.14
CA ALA A 618 23.12 -0.14 0.63
C ALA A 618 22.51 -0.52 1.99
N GLN A 619 21.59 -1.47 2.04
CA GLN A 619 21.05 -1.95 3.33
C GLN A 619 22.11 -2.57 4.24
N GLN A 620 23.04 -3.36 3.70
CA GLN A 620 24.14 -3.94 4.49
C GLN A 620 25.06 -2.84 5.05
N GLN A 621 25.47 -1.90 4.20
CA GLN A 621 26.34 -0.78 4.58
C GLN A 621 25.66 0.13 5.61
N LEU A 622 24.42 0.53 5.37
CA LEU A 622 23.64 1.37 6.26
C LEU A 622 23.37 0.69 7.62
N THR A 623 23.16 -0.63 7.63
CA THR A 623 23.06 -1.38 8.89
C THR A 623 24.39 -1.35 9.65
N ALA A 624 25.51 -1.59 8.97
CA ALA A 624 26.84 -1.60 9.57
C ALA A 624 27.23 -0.24 10.17
N ILE A 625 26.91 0.88 9.51
CA ILE A 625 27.13 2.21 10.09
C ILE A 625 26.20 2.45 11.28
N GLY A 626 24.98 1.92 11.27
CA GLY A 626 24.07 1.96 12.42
C GLY A 626 24.73 1.36 13.66
N ASP A 627 25.26 0.15 13.52
CA ASP A 627 25.99 -0.56 14.58
C ASP A 627 27.20 0.23 15.08
N GLU A 628 27.98 0.84 14.16
CA GLU A 628 29.15 1.66 14.50
C GLU A 628 28.79 2.89 15.36
N PHE A 629 27.66 3.55 15.05
CA PHE A 629 27.20 4.74 15.76
C PHE A 629 26.26 4.45 16.93
N GLY A 630 25.89 3.19 17.17
CA GLY A 630 24.91 2.79 18.20
C GLY A 630 23.49 3.26 17.87
N VAL A 631 23.15 3.33 16.58
CA VAL A 631 21.85 3.77 16.06
C VAL A 631 21.14 2.59 15.40
N LYS A 632 19.91 2.32 15.83
CA LYS A 632 19.02 1.35 15.19
C LYS A 632 18.54 1.91 13.85
N ILE A 633 19.19 1.49 12.77
CA ILE A 633 18.74 1.81 11.42
C ILE A 633 17.53 0.94 11.08
N THR A 634 16.54 1.55 10.44
CA THR A 634 15.36 0.84 9.94
C THR A 634 15.01 1.33 8.56
N PHE A 635 14.66 0.37 7.72
CA PHE A 635 14.35 0.64 6.33
C PHE A 635 12.85 0.84 6.14
N PHE A 636 12.51 1.93 5.45
CA PHE A 636 11.20 2.11 4.86
C PHE A 636 11.26 1.72 3.38
N HIS A 637 10.66 0.57 3.06
CA HIS A 637 10.63 0.04 1.72
C HIS A 637 9.57 0.78 0.87
N GLY A 638 10.06 1.54 -0.12
CA GLY A 638 9.23 2.30 -1.05
C GLY A 638 8.46 1.45 -2.06
N ARG A 639 7.71 2.12 -2.94
CA ARG A 639 6.96 1.48 -4.02
C ARG A 639 7.92 0.78 -5.00
N GLY A 640 7.57 -0.43 -5.43
CA GLY A 640 8.30 -1.13 -6.50
C GLY A 640 9.11 -2.34 -6.09
N GLY A 641 9.43 -2.47 -4.81
CA GLY A 641 10.22 -3.60 -4.33
C GLY A 641 9.41 -4.89 -4.32
N THR A 642 10.12 -6.03 -4.38
CA THR A 642 9.57 -7.37 -4.14
C THR A 642 8.74 -7.42 -2.84
N VAL A 643 9.13 -6.63 -1.83
CA VAL A 643 8.45 -6.49 -0.53
C VAL A 643 7.07 -5.82 -0.65
N GLY A 644 6.95 -4.75 -1.45
CA GLY A 644 5.76 -3.88 -1.50
C GLY A 644 4.79 -4.12 -2.66
N ARG A 645 5.21 -4.82 -3.72
CA ARG A 645 4.39 -4.99 -4.94
C ARG A 645 3.37 -6.12 -4.87
N GLY A 646 3.43 -6.97 -3.84
CA GLY A 646 2.77 -8.28 -3.89
C GLY A 646 3.14 -9.06 -5.17
N GLY A 647 4.24 -8.65 -5.84
CA GLY A 647 4.78 -9.09 -7.13
C GLY A 647 5.19 -10.53 -7.09
N GLY A 648 6.03 -10.82 -6.10
CA GLY A 648 6.21 -12.15 -5.55
C GLY A 648 5.55 -12.27 -4.17
N PRO A 649 5.71 -13.43 -3.52
CA PRO A 649 5.28 -13.63 -2.14
C PRO A 649 5.94 -12.61 -1.21
N THR A 650 5.19 -11.69 -0.59
CA THR A 650 5.73 -10.69 0.36
C THR A 650 6.58 -11.35 1.45
N TYR A 651 6.23 -12.58 1.85
CA TYR A 651 7.00 -13.40 2.79
C TYR A 651 8.44 -13.68 2.32
N GLU A 652 8.63 -14.08 1.06
CA GLU A 652 9.95 -14.38 0.50
C GLU A 652 10.78 -13.11 0.36
N ALA A 653 10.14 -12.01 -0.04
CA ALA A 653 10.81 -10.74 -0.19
C ALA A 653 11.35 -10.17 1.14
N ILE A 654 10.65 -10.39 2.25
CA ILE A 654 11.13 -10.00 3.59
C ILE A 654 12.21 -10.97 4.06
N THR A 655 12.03 -12.27 3.86
CA THR A 655 13.00 -13.29 4.30
C THR A 655 14.30 -13.30 3.47
N SER A 656 14.30 -12.66 2.29
CA SER A 656 15.47 -12.47 1.42
C SER A 656 16.22 -11.15 1.61
N GLN A 657 15.72 -10.20 2.43
CA GLN A 657 16.47 -8.98 2.80
C GLN A 657 17.82 -9.34 3.42
N PRO A 658 18.84 -8.46 3.48
CA PRO A 658 20.11 -8.77 4.14
C PRO A 658 19.96 -9.23 5.61
N LEU A 659 20.97 -9.95 6.13
CA LEU A 659 20.94 -10.37 7.54
C LEU A 659 21.10 -9.12 8.40
N LYS A 660 20.41 -9.06 9.54
CA LYS A 660 20.39 -7.91 10.47
C LYS A 660 19.80 -6.60 9.92
N SER A 661 19.35 -6.54 8.67
CA SER A 661 18.71 -5.32 8.13
C SER A 661 17.34 -5.04 8.77
N ILE A 662 16.76 -6.03 9.45
CA ILE A 662 15.56 -5.90 10.26
C ILE A 662 15.96 -6.15 11.71
N ASN A 663 16.06 -5.06 12.49
CA ASN A 663 16.41 -5.12 13.92
C ASN A 663 15.17 -5.42 14.77
N ASP A 664 14.24 -4.48 14.83
CA ASP A 664 12.95 -4.58 15.52
C ASP A 664 11.79 -4.03 14.66
N ARG A 665 12.10 -3.33 13.58
CA ARG A 665 11.13 -2.59 12.76
C ARG A 665 11.31 -2.81 11.28
N ILE A 666 10.19 -2.82 10.58
CA ILE A 666 10.14 -2.73 9.12
C ILE A 666 8.93 -1.88 8.72
N ARG A 667 9.15 -0.90 7.85
CA ARG A 667 8.06 -0.15 7.23
C ARG A 667 8.01 -0.51 5.75
N LEU A 668 6.82 -0.72 5.21
CA LEU A 668 6.65 -1.02 3.80
C LEU A 668 5.47 -0.27 3.22
N THR A 669 5.62 0.15 1.97
CA THR A 669 4.55 0.80 1.25
C THR A 669 3.56 -0.23 0.72
N GLU A 670 2.32 -0.21 1.21
CA GLU A 670 1.23 -0.96 0.60
C GLU A 670 0.63 -0.14 -0.55
N GLN A 671 0.86 -0.64 -1.76
CA GLN A 671 0.44 0.02 -2.98
C GLN A 671 -1.08 -0.09 -3.15
N GLY A 672 -1.74 1.02 -3.48
CA GLY A 672 -3.19 1.05 -3.48
C GLY A 672 -3.86 0.09 -4.47
N GLU A 673 -3.17 -0.31 -5.55
CA GLU A 673 -3.61 -1.35 -6.49
C GLU A 673 -3.67 -2.76 -5.88
N VAL A 674 -2.95 -3.01 -4.79
CA VAL A 674 -2.91 -4.31 -4.09
C VAL A 674 -3.80 -4.31 -2.85
N ILE A 675 -4.12 -3.13 -2.27
CA ILE A 675 -4.89 -3.01 -1.02
C ILE A 675 -6.23 -3.75 -1.10
N GLY A 676 -6.95 -3.63 -2.22
CA GLY A 676 -8.24 -4.31 -2.40
C GLY A 676 -8.14 -5.83 -2.30
N ASN A 677 -7.09 -6.41 -2.86
CA ASN A 677 -6.89 -7.86 -2.88
C ASN A 677 -6.37 -8.38 -1.53
N LYS A 678 -5.46 -7.64 -0.88
CA LYS A 678 -4.87 -8.04 0.41
C LYS A 678 -5.80 -7.78 1.60
N TYR A 679 -6.52 -6.66 1.58
CA TYR A 679 -7.22 -6.13 2.74
C TYR A 679 -8.71 -5.84 2.49
N GLY A 680 -9.25 -6.27 1.35
CA GLY A 680 -10.67 -6.03 1.00
C GLY A 680 -11.67 -6.69 1.93
N ASN A 681 -11.27 -7.74 2.67
CA ASN A 681 -12.08 -8.37 3.70
C ASN A 681 -11.24 -8.73 4.93
N LYS A 682 -11.89 -8.92 6.07
CA LYS A 682 -11.23 -9.19 7.36
C LYS A 682 -10.33 -10.44 7.38
N ASP A 683 -10.71 -11.52 6.67
CA ASP A 683 -9.99 -12.80 6.74
C ASP A 683 -8.70 -12.71 5.92
N ALA A 684 -8.79 -12.15 4.71
CA ALA A 684 -7.63 -11.83 3.89
C ALA A 684 -6.71 -10.81 4.57
N ALA A 685 -7.28 -9.78 5.20
CA ALA A 685 -6.49 -8.80 5.94
C ALA A 685 -5.71 -9.44 7.08
N TYR A 686 -6.36 -10.30 7.88
CA TYR A 686 -5.70 -11.02 8.96
C TYR A 686 -4.55 -11.89 8.42
N TYR A 687 -4.80 -12.70 7.40
CA TYR A 687 -3.77 -13.56 6.79
C TYR A 687 -2.57 -12.76 6.26
N ASN A 688 -2.80 -11.64 5.57
CA ASN A 688 -1.72 -10.83 5.04
C ASN A 688 -0.91 -10.15 6.15
N LEU A 689 -1.57 -9.66 7.20
CA LEU A 689 -0.90 -9.10 8.38
C LEU A 689 -0.11 -10.18 9.15
N GLU A 690 -0.67 -11.37 9.28
CA GLU A 690 -0.02 -12.54 9.87
C GLU A 690 1.23 -12.94 9.08
N MET A 691 1.13 -12.98 7.76
CA MET A 691 2.25 -13.25 6.86
C MET A 691 3.39 -12.24 7.05
N LEU A 692 3.06 -10.95 7.17
CA LEU A 692 4.04 -9.89 7.39
C LEU A 692 4.79 -10.06 8.71
N VAL A 693 4.05 -10.30 9.80
CA VAL A 693 4.62 -10.55 11.14
C VAL A 693 5.52 -11.77 11.10
N SER A 694 5.02 -12.88 10.57
CA SER A 694 5.76 -14.13 10.50
C SER A 694 7.03 -14.02 9.67
N ALA A 695 6.98 -13.37 8.50
CA ALA A 695 8.15 -13.17 7.64
C ALA A 695 9.25 -12.35 8.33
N THR A 696 8.83 -11.27 8.99
CA THR A 696 9.73 -10.35 9.69
C THR A 696 10.45 -11.06 10.82
N ILE A 697 9.69 -11.78 11.65
CA ILE A 697 10.26 -12.52 12.77
C ILE A 697 11.19 -13.64 12.27
N ASN A 698 10.77 -14.42 11.26
CA ASN A 698 11.60 -15.47 10.70
C ASN A 698 12.90 -14.92 10.11
N ARG A 699 12.88 -13.68 9.59
CA ARG A 699 14.11 -13.02 9.13
C ARG A 699 15.02 -12.61 10.29
N MET A 700 14.46 -12.07 11.38
CA MET A 700 15.21 -11.64 12.56
C MET A 700 15.95 -12.82 13.23
N ILE A 701 15.32 -14.00 13.31
CA ILE A 701 15.93 -15.19 13.92
C ILE A 701 16.75 -16.04 12.94
N ALA A 702 16.84 -15.64 11.67
CA ALA A 702 17.52 -16.43 10.65
C ALA A 702 19.03 -16.49 10.92
N GLU A 703 19.56 -17.71 11.13
CA GLU A 703 21.00 -17.93 11.23
C GLU A 703 21.68 -17.96 9.86
N GLN A 704 22.92 -17.49 9.81
CA GLN A 704 23.77 -17.59 8.63
C GLN A 704 24.25 -19.04 8.46
N LYS A 705 23.64 -19.77 7.51
CA LYS A 705 23.97 -21.19 7.26
C LYS A 705 25.26 -21.43 6.46
N SER A 706 25.75 -20.42 5.72
CA SER A 706 26.93 -20.55 4.85
C SER A 706 28.13 -19.76 5.38
N PRO A 707 29.39 -20.22 5.13
CA PRO A 707 30.59 -19.53 5.60
C PRO A 707 30.70 -18.10 5.04
N PHE A 708 31.18 -17.15 5.85
CA PHE A 708 31.32 -15.73 5.48
C PHE A 708 32.10 -15.54 4.15
N SER A 709 33.17 -16.31 3.95
CA SER A 709 34.02 -16.27 2.74
C SER A 709 33.32 -16.66 1.44
N MET A 710 32.15 -17.31 1.52
CA MET A 710 31.36 -17.68 0.35
C MET A 710 30.48 -16.54 -0.13
N PHE A 711 29.99 -15.68 0.78
CA PHE A 711 29.18 -14.52 0.44
C PHE A 711 29.99 -13.41 -0.22
N ASP A 712 31.25 -13.21 0.20
CA ASP A 712 32.15 -12.25 -0.47
C ASP A 712 32.34 -12.63 -1.95
N ARG A 713 32.52 -13.92 -2.23
CA ARG A 713 32.60 -14.45 -3.60
C ARG A 713 31.30 -14.25 -4.39
N PHE A 714 30.14 -14.46 -3.79
CA PHE A 714 28.86 -14.20 -4.44
C PHE A 714 28.67 -12.70 -4.73
N GLY A 715 29.11 -11.84 -3.81
CA GLY A 715 29.14 -10.40 -4.01
C GLY A 715 30.00 -10.00 -5.21
N GLU A 716 31.21 -10.54 -5.32
CA GLU A 716 32.10 -10.29 -6.47
C GLU A 716 31.49 -10.72 -7.81
N VAL A 717 30.81 -11.87 -7.84
CA VAL A 717 30.09 -12.34 -9.04
C VAL A 717 28.96 -11.37 -9.38
N MET A 718 28.16 -10.98 -8.39
CA MET A 718 27.06 -10.04 -8.60
C MET A 718 27.55 -8.67 -9.06
N ASP A 719 28.60 -8.11 -8.46
CA ASP A 719 29.15 -6.82 -8.89
C ASP A 719 29.54 -6.84 -10.37
N LYS A 720 30.19 -7.92 -10.85
CA LYS A 720 30.54 -8.06 -12.27
C LYS A 720 29.31 -8.11 -13.18
N VAL A 721 28.36 -9.00 -12.88
CA VAL A 721 27.15 -9.18 -13.70
C VAL A 721 26.30 -7.91 -13.70
N VAL A 722 26.13 -7.29 -12.53
CA VAL A 722 25.30 -6.10 -12.35
C VAL A 722 25.88 -4.89 -13.06
N ASN A 723 27.20 -4.64 -12.95
CA ASN A 723 27.85 -3.54 -13.68
C ASN A 723 27.60 -3.68 -15.18
N ARG A 724 27.72 -4.90 -15.71
CA ARG A 724 27.45 -5.13 -17.12
C ARG A 724 25.98 -4.96 -17.49
N SER A 725 25.07 -5.43 -16.64
CA SER A 725 23.62 -5.25 -16.81
C SER A 725 23.23 -3.77 -16.83
N TYR A 726 23.84 -2.96 -15.98
CA TYR A 726 23.64 -1.50 -15.92
C TYR A 726 24.04 -0.83 -17.24
N ASP A 727 25.23 -1.16 -17.77
CA ASP A 727 25.69 -0.63 -19.06
C ASP A 727 24.74 -1.01 -20.21
N ILE A 728 24.37 -2.30 -20.31
CA ILE A 728 23.44 -2.80 -21.35
C ILE A 728 22.09 -2.08 -21.28
N TYR A 729 21.55 -1.90 -20.07
CA TYR A 729 20.29 -1.17 -19.87
C TYR A 729 20.41 0.27 -20.37
N ARG A 730 21.46 0.98 -19.96
CA ARG A 730 21.63 2.40 -20.30
C ARG A 730 21.97 2.63 -21.76
N ASP A 731 22.72 1.72 -22.38
CA ASP A 731 23.02 1.76 -23.81
C ASP A 731 21.74 1.77 -24.64
N LEU A 732 20.72 1.00 -24.26
CA LEU A 732 19.43 1.05 -24.93
C LEU A 732 18.59 2.27 -24.50
N VAL A 733 18.40 2.47 -23.20
CA VAL A 733 17.40 3.43 -22.69
C VAL A 733 17.84 4.88 -22.85
N PHE A 734 19.13 5.17 -22.66
CA PHE A 734 19.69 6.52 -22.69
C PHE A 734 20.72 6.72 -23.82
N GLY A 735 21.33 5.64 -24.33
CA GLY A 735 22.33 5.69 -25.39
C GLY A 735 21.77 5.58 -26.81
N ASN A 736 20.61 4.94 -27.00
CA ASN A 736 20.01 4.74 -28.32
C ASN A 736 19.05 5.88 -28.70
N GLU A 737 19.33 6.57 -29.81
CA GLU A 737 18.56 7.73 -30.26
C GLU A 737 17.09 7.43 -30.60
N HIS A 738 16.76 6.18 -30.98
CA HIS A 738 15.41 5.79 -31.39
C HIS A 738 14.56 5.18 -30.27
N PHE A 739 15.16 4.87 -29.11
CA PHE A 739 14.43 4.20 -28.02
C PHE A 739 13.29 5.06 -27.47
N TYR A 740 13.52 6.37 -27.38
CA TYR A 740 12.53 7.31 -26.91
C TYR A 740 11.26 7.29 -27.78
N ASP A 741 11.43 7.45 -29.09
CA ASP A 741 10.32 7.43 -30.04
C ASP A 741 9.63 6.07 -30.04
N TYR A 742 10.39 4.97 -29.94
CA TYR A 742 9.83 3.62 -29.82
C TYR A 742 8.93 3.51 -28.59
N PHE A 743 9.40 3.91 -27.41
CA PHE A 743 8.57 3.86 -26.21
C PHE A 743 7.29 4.69 -26.33
N PHE A 744 7.36 5.87 -26.95
CA PHE A 744 6.20 6.75 -27.13
C PHE A 744 5.20 6.28 -28.17
N GLU A 745 5.67 5.60 -29.21
CA GLU A 745 4.85 5.13 -30.32
C GLU A 745 4.33 3.70 -30.12
N SER A 746 5.11 2.83 -29.48
CA SER A 746 4.81 1.42 -29.24
C SER A 746 4.10 1.16 -27.91
N SER A 747 3.73 2.20 -27.16
CA SER A 747 3.03 2.04 -25.88
C SER A 747 1.83 3.00 -25.76
N PRO A 748 0.84 2.68 -24.90
CA PRO A 748 -0.29 3.56 -24.65
C PRO A 748 0.05 4.74 -23.71
N ILE A 749 1.31 5.15 -23.57
CA ILE A 749 1.73 6.19 -22.61
C ILE A 749 0.96 7.51 -22.77
N LYS A 750 0.63 7.91 -24.00
CA LYS A 750 -0.19 9.11 -24.27
C LYS A 750 -1.59 8.97 -23.66
N ALA A 751 -2.22 7.81 -23.85
CA ALA A 751 -3.52 7.50 -23.25
C ALA A 751 -3.44 7.39 -21.73
N ILE A 752 -2.40 6.75 -21.17
CA ILE A 752 -2.14 6.66 -19.72
C ILE A 752 -1.94 8.04 -19.10
N SER A 753 -1.26 8.95 -19.79
CA SER A 753 -1.01 10.30 -19.30
C SER A 753 -2.26 11.18 -19.32
N SER A 754 -3.17 10.93 -20.26
CA SER A 754 -4.50 11.56 -20.33
C SER A 754 -5.52 10.97 -19.34
N PHE A 755 -5.17 9.84 -18.73
CA PHE A 755 -6.03 9.07 -17.85
C PHE A 755 -6.17 9.79 -16.51
N ASN A 756 -7.37 9.78 -15.94
CA ASN A 756 -7.66 10.37 -14.63
C ASN A 756 -7.11 9.49 -13.47
N ILE A 757 -5.81 9.19 -13.49
CA ILE A 757 -5.06 8.35 -12.55
C ILE A 757 -4.82 9.13 -11.25
N GLY A 758 -5.64 8.86 -10.23
CA GLY A 758 -5.54 9.49 -8.91
C GLY A 758 -5.62 11.02 -8.94
N SER A 759 -5.24 11.65 -7.83
CA SER A 759 -5.16 13.11 -7.70
C SER A 759 -3.89 13.70 -8.34
N ARG A 760 -2.83 12.91 -8.45
CA ARG A 760 -1.49 13.33 -8.89
C ARG A 760 -1.37 13.53 -10.40
N PRO A 761 -0.58 14.49 -10.90
CA PRO A 761 -0.21 14.56 -12.32
C PRO A 761 0.64 13.37 -12.78
N ALA A 762 0.66 13.05 -14.08
CA ALA A 762 1.43 11.92 -14.61
C ALA A 762 2.95 12.19 -14.73
N ALA A 763 3.37 13.46 -14.85
CA ALA A 763 4.77 13.86 -14.99
C ALA A 763 5.10 15.10 -14.12
N ARG A 764 6.38 15.29 -13.77
CA ARG A 764 6.86 16.46 -13.01
C ARG A 764 7.06 17.71 -13.91
N LYS A 765 7.28 17.52 -15.23
CA LYS A 765 7.41 18.54 -16.29
C LYS A 765 6.75 18.03 -17.60
N THR A 766 6.90 18.74 -18.72
CA THR A 766 6.48 18.25 -20.06
C THR A 766 7.06 16.86 -20.34
N ILE A 767 6.25 15.99 -20.95
CA ILE A 767 6.48 14.54 -21.16
C ILE A 767 7.64 14.25 -22.14
N THR A 768 8.40 15.25 -22.58
CA THR A 768 9.36 15.14 -23.68
C THR A 768 10.67 14.38 -23.35
N GLU A 769 10.87 13.91 -22.11
CA GLU A 769 12.09 13.21 -21.69
C GLU A 769 11.80 12.11 -20.64
N ILE A 770 12.51 10.96 -20.71
CA ILE A 770 12.41 9.83 -19.75
C ILE A 770 12.80 10.26 -18.32
N GLY A 771 13.74 11.21 -18.19
CA GLY A 771 14.12 11.78 -16.89
C GLY A 771 12.96 12.49 -16.19
N GLY A 772 12.03 13.09 -16.95
CA GLY A 772 10.81 13.72 -16.42
C GLY A 772 9.65 12.75 -16.17
N LEU A 773 9.74 11.52 -16.67
CA LEU A 773 8.73 10.48 -16.51
C LEU A 773 8.87 9.78 -15.16
N ARG A 774 7.75 9.64 -14.45
CA ARG A 774 7.69 8.92 -13.18
C ARG A 774 7.73 7.40 -13.39
N ALA A 775 8.16 6.67 -12.37
CA ALA A 775 8.24 5.21 -12.41
C ALA A 775 6.90 4.48 -12.69
N ILE A 776 5.76 5.02 -12.23
CA ILE A 776 4.45 4.36 -12.43
C ILE A 776 4.05 4.35 -13.92
N PRO A 777 3.97 5.50 -14.64
CA PRO A 777 3.73 5.49 -16.07
C PRO A 777 4.74 4.67 -16.87
N TRP A 778 6.01 4.64 -16.44
CA TRP A 778 7.05 3.83 -17.06
C TRP A 778 6.71 2.34 -17.03
N VAL A 779 6.56 1.76 -15.83
CA VAL A 779 6.23 0.33 -15.67
C VAL A 779 4.90 0.00 -16.32
N PHE A 780 3.88 0.83 -16.06
CA PHE A 780 2.52 0.55 -16.53
C PHE A 780 2.41 0.52 -18.05
N SER A 781 3.15 1.37 -18.77
CA SER A 781 3.12 1.40 -20.24
C SER A 781 3.70 0.12 -20.84
N TRP A 782 4.80 -0.39 -20.28
CA TRP A 782 5.41 -1.66 -20.71
C TRP A 782 4.58 -2.89 -20.36
N SER A 783 3.83 -2.84 -19.25
CA SER A 783 2.90 -3.89 -18.88
C SER A 783 1.71 -3.96 -19.84
N GLN A 784 1.20 -2.81 -20.28
CA GLN A 784 0.11 -2.74 -21.26
C GLN A 784 0.52 -3.27 -22.64
N SER A 785 1.73 -2.94 -23.11
CA SER A 785 2.27 -3.46 -24.38
C SER A 785 2.81 -4.88 -24.29
N ARG A 786 2.67 -5.54 -23.12
CA ARG A 786 3.06 -6.93 -22.85
C ARG A 786 4.56 -7.22 -23.04
N VAL A 787 5.40 -6.19 -22.95
CA VAL A 787 6.87 -6.35 -22.96
C VAL A 787 7.39 -6.64 -21.56
N MET A 788 6.80 -6.02 -20.53
CA MET A 788 7.28 -6.10 -19.14
C MET A 788 8.75 -5.67 -18.97
N PHE A 789 9.21 -4.78 -19.85
CA PHE A 789 10.61 -4.36 -20.00
C PHE A 789 11.38 -4.11 -18.68
N PRO A 790 10.83 -3.38 -17.69
CA PRO A 790 11.58 -3.04 -16.48
C PRO A 790 11.89 -4.22 -15.55
N GLY A 791 11.29 -5.40 -15.75
CA GLY A 791 11.50 -6.54 -14.87
C GLY A 791 12.58 -7.51 -15.33
N TRP A 792 13.17 -7.34 -16.52
CA TRP A 792 14.09 -8.35 -17.08
C TRP A 792 15.15 -7.83 -18.06
N TYR A 793 15.01 -6.64 -18.64
CA TYR A 793 15.95 -6.19 -19.67
C TYR A 793 17.38 -6.04 -19.11
N GLY A 794 18.37 -6.60 -19.82
CA GLY A 794 19.78 -6.61 -19.43
C GLY A 794 20.18 -7.78 -18.53
N VAL A 795 19.24 -8.63 -18.10
CA VAL A 795 19.52 -9.83 -17.30
C VAL A 795 20.19 -10.92 -18.15
N GLY A 796 19.61 -11.24 -19.32
CA GLY A 796 20.09 -12.33 -20.17
C GLY A 796 21.49 -12.09 -20.68
N SER A 797 21.74 -10.92 -21.27
CA SER A 797 23.06 -10.58 -21.81
C SER A 797 24.14 -10.54 -20.74
N SER A 798 23.88 -9.97 -19.56
CA SER A 798 24.89 -9.89 -18.48
C SER A 798 25.29 -11.25 -17.93
N PHE A 799 24.33 -12.15 -17.67
CA PHE A 799 24.64 -13.51 -17.23
C PHE A 799 25.27 -14.34 -18.36
N LYS A 800 24.83 -14.17 -19.62
CA LYS A 800 25.43 -14.86 -20.77
C LYS A 800 26.91 -14.52 -20.92
N GLU A 801 27.25 -13.23 -20.86
CA GLU A 801 28.64 -12.79 -20.95
C GLU A 801 29.48 -13.37 -19.81
N PHE A 802 28.97 -13.39 -18.58
CA PHE A 802 29.65 -14.03 -17.45
C PHE A 802 29.84 -15.54 -17.64
N ILE A 803 28.84 -16.26 -18.17
CA ILE A 803 28.95 -17.70 -18.48
C ILE A 803 29.96 -17.96 -19.60
N ASP A 804 30.08 -17.06 -20.57
CA ASP A 804 31.01 -17.20 -21.68
C ASP A 804 32.48 -16.96 -21.29
N GLU A 805 32.74 -16.22 -20.20
CA GLU A 805 34.09 -16.05 -19.66
C GLU A 805 34.69 -17.38 -19.16
N ASP A 806 33.86 -18.22 -18.52
CA ASP A 806 34.25 -19.55 -18.03
C ASP A 806 33.01 -20.47 -17.97
N PRO A 807 32.99 -21.61 -18.69
CA PRO A 807 31.90 -22.58 -18.61
C PRO A 807 31.59 -23.09 -17.20
N GLU A 808 32.51 -23.02 -16.24
CA GLU A 808 32.25 -23.38 -14.83
C GLU A 808 31.37 -22.35 -14.10
N ASN A 809 31.23 -21.13 -14.64
CA ASN A 809 30.43 -20.07 -14.03
C ASN A 809 28.95 -20.44 -13.91
N ILE A 810 28.41 -21.27 -14.82
CA ILE A 810 27.01 -21.72 -14.70
C ILE A 810 26.77 -22.53 -13.41
N GLU A 811 27.73 -23.36 -13.00
CA GLU A 811 27.61 -24.13 -11.76
C GLU A 811 27.67 -23.23 -10.53
N THR A 812 28.42 -22.12 -10.61
CA THR A 812 28.42 -21.09 -9.56
C THR A 812 27.04 -20.43 -9.46
N LEU A 813 26.42 -20.04 -10.58
CA LEU A 813 25.09 -19.44 -10.59
C LEU A 813 24.01 -20.40 -10.08
N ARG A 814 24.06 -21.68 -10.48
CA ARG A 814 23.16 -22.74 -9.97
C ARG A 814 23.32 -22.94 -8.47
N TYR A 815 24.56 -22.91 -7.99
CA TYR A 815 24.84 -23.00 -6.57
C TYR A 815 24.31 -21.78 -5.80
N MET A 816 24.45 -20.57 -6.35
CA MET A 816 23.85 -19.35 -5.80
C MET A 816 22.33 -19.45 -5.74
N TYR A 817 21.66 -19.89 -6.81
CA TYR A 817 20.20 -20.05 -6.86
C TYR A 817 19.70 -21.01 -5.77
N LYS A 818 20.39 -22.12 -5.54
CA LYS A 818 19.99 -23.11 -4.52
C LYS A 818 20.26 -22.69 -3.08
N ASN A 819 21.28 -21.85 -2.83
CA ASN A 819 21.81 -21.60 -1.49
C ASN A 819 21.74 -20.15 -1.02
N TRP A 820 21.36 -19.20 -1.90
CA TRP A 820 21.28 -17.78 -1.57
C TRP A 820 19.86 -17.25 -1.80
N PRO A 821 19.07 -17.04 -0.72
CA PRO A 821 17.67 -16.61 -0.82
C PRO A 821 17.45 -15.31 -1.61
N PHE A 822 18.40 -14.37 -1.53
CA PHE A 822 18.35 -13.14 -2.33
C PHE A 822 18.41 -13.43 -3.83
N PHE A 823 19.39 -14.24 -4.27
CA PHE A 823 19.55 -14.57 -5.68
C PHE A 823 18.41 -15.44 -6.20
N GLN A 824 17.92 -16.39 -5.39
CA GLN A 824 16.72 -17.16 -5.72
C GLN A 824 15.52 -16.23 -5.95
N SER A 825 15.20 -15.38 -4.97
CA SER A 825 14.08 -14.44 -5.06
C SER A 825 14.21 -13.47 -6.24
N LEU A 826 15.44 -13.02 -6.53
CA LEU A 826 15.74 -12.14 -7.66
C LEU A 826 15.36 -12.80 -8.99
N LEU A 827 15.81 -14.03 -9.23
CA LEU A 827 15.57 -14.76 -10.49
C LEU A 827 14.14 -15.28 -10.60
N SER A 828 13.55 -15.80 -9.53
CA SER A 828 12.14 -16.24 -9.55
C SER A 828 11.18 -15.10 -9.91
N ASN A 829 11.52 -13.84 -9.56
CA ASN A 829 10.74 -12.68 -10.00
C ASN A 829 10.97 -12.36 -11.48
N VAL A 830 12.18 -12.54 -12.03
CA VAL A 830 12.43 -12.43 -13.49
C VAL A 830 11.63 -13.50 -14.24
N ASP A 831 11.67 -14.75 -13.79
CA ASP A 831 10.89 -15.87 -14.34
C ASP A 831 9.39 -15.51 -14.40
N MET A 832 8.84 -15.06 -13.27
CA MET A 832 7.44 -14.66 -13.19
C MET A 832 7.11 -13.49 -14.12
N VAL A 833 7.94 -12.45 -14.20
CA VAL A 833 7.69 -11.32 -15.10
C VAL A 833 7.75 -11.76 -16.58
N LEU A 834 8.71 -12.59 -16.95
CA LEU A 834 8.84 -13.14 -18.31
C LEU A 834 7.61 -13.95 -18.72
N SER A 835 7.04 -14.74 -17.80
CA SER A 835 5.83 -15.55 -18.06
C SER A 835 4.59 -14.72 -18.43
N LYS A 836 4.56 -13.44 -18.03
CA LYS A 836 3.45 -12.51 -18.32
C LYS A 836 3.67 -11.73 -19.61
N ALA A 837 4.89 -11.70 -20.13
CA ALA A 837 5.23 -11.06 -21.39
C ALA A 837 4.63 -11.83 -22.58
N ASN A 838 4.31 -11.11 -23.65
CA ASN A 838 3.82 -11.70 -24.89
C ASN A 838 4.41 -10.93 -26.07
N MET A 839 5.45 -11.52 -26.68
CA MET A 839 6.18 -10.88 -27.77
C MET A 839 5.37 -10.77 -29.06
N ASP A 840 4.40 -11.65 -29.30
CA ASP A 840 3.49 -11.54 -30.45
C ASP A 840 2.65 -10.26 -30.35
N ILE A 841 2.13 -9.97 -29.15
CA ILE A 841 1.40 -8.72 -28.90
C ILE A 841 2.35 -7.54 -28.98
N ALA A 842 3.53 -7.62 -28.36
CA ALA A 842 4.52 -6.54 -28.40
C ALA A 842 4.94 -6.19 -29.84
N PHE A 843 5.03 -7.18 -30.73
CA PHE A 843 5.28 -6.97 -32.15
C PHE A 843 4.20 -6.11 -32.82
N GLU A 844 2.92 -6.37 -32.52
CA GLU A 844 1.79 -5.58 -33.05
C GLU A 844 1.78 -4.14 -32.51
N TYR A 845 2.21 -3.93 -31.26
CA TYR A 845 2.46 -2.60 -30.72
C TYR A 845 3.63 -1.90 -31.43
N ALA A 846 4.71 -2.61 -31.75
CA ALA A 846 5.83 -2.06 -32.52
C ALA A 846 5.41 -1.65 -33.94
N GLN A 847 4.39 -2.29 -34.54
CA GLN A 847 3.84 -1.86 -35.84
C GLN A 847 3.13 -0.49 -35.79
N LEU A 848 2.87 0.06 -34.60
CA LEU A 848 2.38 1.43 -34.46
C LEU A 848 3.46 2.49 -34.71
N CYS A 849 4.74 2.10 -34.74
CA CYS A 849 5.84 3.02 -35.01
C CYS A 849 5.94 3.33 -36.50
N GLU A 850 6.08 4.61 -36.84
CA GLU A 850 6.06 5.06 -38.24
C GLU A 850 7.36 4.72 -38.97
N GLU A 851 8.49 5.01 -38.34
CA GLU A 851 9.84 4.82 -38.89
C GLU A 851 10.35 3.38 -38.68
N GLU A 852 11.11 2.86 -39.66
CA GLU A 852 11.63 1.49 -39.62
C GLU A 852 12.73 1.35 -38.56
N GLU A 853 13.58 2.36 -38.42
CA GLU A 853 14.65 2.48 -37.43
C GLU A 853 14.10 2.43 -36.00
N VAL A 854 13.00 3.16 -35.75
CA VAL A 854 12.27 3.14 -34.48
C VAL A 854 11.66 1.75 -34.23
N ARG A 855 11.02 1.16 -35.25
CA ARG A 855 10.42 -0.18 -35.15
C ARG A 855 11.45 -1.27 -34.87
N ASN A 856 12.67 -1.13 -35.37
CA ASN A 856 13.75 -2.10 -35.19
C ASN A 856 14.21 -2.27 -33.74
N ILE A 857 13.89 -1.32 -32.84
CA ILE A 857 14.11 -1.48 -31.39
C ILE A 857 13.41 -2.74 -30.85
N TYR A 858 12.25 -3.12 -31.42
CA TYR A 858 11.57 -4.37 -31.05
C TYR A 858 12.49 -5.60 -31.21
N GLN A 859 13.34 -5.66 -32.25
CA GLN A 859 14.23 -6.81 -32.45
C GLN A 859 15.30 -6.89 -31.37
N ILE A 860 15.81 -5.75 -30.89
CA ILE A 860 16.75 -5.69 -29.77
C ILE A 860 16.08 -6.27 -28.52
N ILE A 861 14.85 -5.85 -28.23
CA ILE A 861 14.08 -6.31 -27.08
C ILE A 861 13.74 -7.81 -27.21
N LEU A 862 13.31 -8.28 -28.39
CA LEU A 862 12.96 -9.68 -28.63
C LEU A 862 14.17 -10.61 -28.44
N HIS A 863 15.33 -10.23 -28.96
CA HIS A 863 16.56 -11.01 -28.79
C HIS A 863 16.95 -11.10 -27.31
N GLU A 864 16.91 -9.98 -26.57
CA GLU A 864 17.21 -9.98 -25.14
C GLU A 864 16.18 -10.80 -24.34
N TRP A 865 14.89 -10.75 -24.70
CA TRP A 865 13.84 -11.53 -24.04
C TRP A 865 14.10 -13.03 -24.17
N GLN A 866 14.40 -13.49 -25.40
CA GLN A 866 14.69 -14.89 -25.67
C GLN A 866 15.96 -15.34 -24.95
N LEU A 867 17.03 -14.53 -25.01
CA LEU A 867 18.27 -14.82 -24.31
C LEU A 867 18.07 -14.91 -22.79
N THR A 868 17.33 -13.97 -22.22
CA THR A 868 17.03 -13.96 -20.78
C THR A 868 16.27 -15.20 -20.37
N LYS A 869 15.24 -15.58 -21.12
CA LYS A 869 14.48 -16.81 -20.87
C LYS A 869 15.39 -18.05 -20.87
N ASP A 870 16.23 -18.19 -21.89
CA ASP A 870 17.09 -19.38 -22.04
C ASP A 870 18.13 -19.48 -20.91
N ILE A 871 18.69 -18.34 -20.49
CA ILE A 871 19.67 -18.28 -19.39
C ILE A 871 19.02 -18.57 -18.03
N ILE A 872 17.86 -17.98 -17.74
CA ILE A 872 17.19 -18.20 -16.45
C ILE A 872 16.82 -19.68 -16.29
N LEU A 873 16.22 -20.29 -17.31
CA LEU A 873 15.89 -21.72 -17.29
C LEU A 873 17.14 -22.61 -17.11
N MET A 874 18.28 -22.21 -17.66
CA MET A 874 19.55 -22.90 -17.49
C MET A 874 20.10 -22.82 -16.04
N ILE A 875 19.93 -21.67 -15.38
CA ILE A 875 20.34 -21.43 -14.00
C ILE A 875 19.40 -22.14 -13.02
N GLU A 876 18.09 -22.09 -13.26
CA GLU A 876 17.06 -22.72 -12.42
C GLU A 876 16.97 -24.25 -12.59
N GLU A 877 17.57 -24.78 -13.66
CA GLU A 877 17.48 -26.19 -14.06
C GLU A 877 16.03 -26.64 -14.32
N GLN A 878 15.28 -25.79 -15.02
CA GLN A 878 13.87 -26.02 -15.40
C GLN A 878 13.70 -25.98 -16.92
N ASP A 879 12.67 -26.68 -17.43
CA ASP A 879 12.36 -26.73 -18.87
C ASP A 879 11.40 -25.60 -19.31
N GLU A 880 10.69 -25.00 -18.37
CA GLU A 880 9.66 -24.00 -18.62
C GLU A 880 9.55 -23.00 -17.47
N LEU A 881 9.08 -21.78 -17.80
CA LEU A 881 8.86 -20.74 -16.81
C LEU A 881 7.76 -21.15 -15.83
N LEU A 882 7.84 -20.64 -14.59
CA LEU A 882 6.91 -20.94 -13.49
C LEU A 882 6.85 -22.42 -13.07
N ALA A 883 7.88 -23.23 -13.35
CA ALA A 883 7.90 -24.65 -12.96
C ALA A 883 7.76 -24.84 -11.44
N GLU A 884 8.30 -23.92 -10.63
CA GLU A 884 8.19 -23.93 -9.17
C GLU A 884 6.83 -23.37 -8.67
N ASN A 885 6.01 -22.78 -9.55
CA ASN A 885 4.68 -22.25 -9.23
C ASN A 885 3.61 -22.69 -10.25
N PRO A 886 3.24 -23.99 -10.27
CA PRO A 886 2.29 -24.54 -11.22
C PRO A 886 0.89 -23.92 -11.10
N TYR A 887 0.54 -23.43 -9.91
CA TYR A 887 -0.74 -22.77 -9.68
C TYR A 887 -0.85 -21.44 -10.41
N LEU A 888 0.15 -20.56 -10.26
CA LEU A 888 0.18 -19.28 -10.95
C LEU A 888 0.16 -19.51 -12.46
N LYS A 889 0.90 -20.51 -12.95
CA LYS A 889 0.89 -20.92 -14.36
C LYS A 889 -0.52 -21.24 -14.86
N GLU A 890 -1.24 -22.14 -14.18
CA GLU A 890 -2.61 -22.50 -14.57
C GLU A 890 -3.59 -21.31 -14.50
N SER A 891 -3.49 -20.48 -13.46
CA SER A 891 -4.33 -19.29 -13.31
C SER A 891 -4.07 -18.27 -14.44
N LEU A 892 -2.80 -18.11 -14.86
CA LEU A 892 -2.45 -17.30 -16.02
C LEU A 892 -2.97 -17.94 -17.32
N ASP A 893 -2.74 -19.24 -17.54
CA ASP A 893 -3.20 -19.97 -18.72
C ASP A 893 -4.72 -19.87 -18.91
N TYR A 894 -5.49 -19.89 -17.82
CA TYR A 894 -6.94 -19.75 -17.86
C TYR A 894 -7.39 -18.33 -18.26
N ARG A 895 -6.69 -17.28 -17.78
CA ARG A 895 -7.12 -15.89 -17.95
C ARG A 895 -6.50 -15.19 -19.16
N MET A 896 -5.28 -15.56 -19.55
CA MET A 896 -4.49 -14.94 -20.63
C MET A 896 -5.22 -14.82 -21.97
N PRO A 897 -5.97 -15.83 -22.44
CA PRO A 897 -6.71 -15.69 -23.69
C PRO A 897 -7.67 -14.50 -23.70
N TYR A 898 -8.32 -14.18 -22.59
CA TYR A 898 -9.27 -13.06 -22.52
C TYR A 898 -8.56 -11.71 -22.55
N PHE A 899 -7.40 -11.60 -21.89
CA PHE A 899 -6.58 -10.37 -21.91
C PHE A 899 -5.94 -10.11 -23.25
N ASN A 900 -5.50 -11.17 -23.93
CA ASN A 900 -4.90 -11.04 -25.25
C ASN A 900 -5.91 -10.39 -26.20
N VAL A 901 -7.20 -10.77 -26.16
CA VAL A 901 -8.26 -10.08 -26.94
C VAL A 901 -8.32 -8.58 -26.62
N LEU A 902 -8.29 -8.19 -25.34
CA LEU A 902 -8.27 -6.76 -24.96
C LEU A 902 -7.05 -6.02 -25.52
N ASN A 903 -5.88 -6.65 -25.57
CA ASN A 903 -4.69 -6.02 -26.12
C ASN A 903 -4.84 -5.71 -27.62
N TYR A 904 -5.44 -6.62 -28.41
CA TYR A 904 -5.74 -6.38 -29.82
C TYR A 904 -6.80 -5.30 -30.01
N ILE A 905 -7.85 -5.29 -29.18
CA ILE A 905 -8.85 -4.22 -29.19
C ILE A 905 -8.19 -2.86 -28.84
N GLN A 906 -7.31 -2.82 -27.84
CA GLN A 906 -6.58 -1.61 -27.46
C GLN A 906 -5.72 -1.09 -28.63
N LEU A 907 -5.00 -1.98 -29.31
CA LEU A 907 -4.19 -1.63 -30.49
C LEU A 907 -5.03 -0.96 -31.57
N GLU A 908 -6.15 -1.57 -31.94
CA GLU A 908 -7.02 -1.04 -32.98
C GLU A 908 -7.69 0.29 -32.56
N LEU A 909 -8.10 0.42 -31.30
CA LEU A 909 -8.62 1.69 -30.78
C LEU A 909 -7.56 2.81 -30.84
N ILE A 910 -6.29 2.51 -30.52
CA ILE A 910 -5.18 3.47 -30.65
C ILE A 910 -4.96 3.83 -32.13
N ARG A 911 -5.00 2.86 -33.06
CA ARG A 911 -4.89 3.11 -34.50
C ARG A 911 -6.00 4.06 -34.97
N ARG A 912 -7.26 3.78 -34.61
CA ARG A 912 -8.42 4.63 -34.94
C ARG A 912 -8.30 6.03 -34.35
N GLN A 913 -7.78 6.15 -33.12
CA GLN A 913 -7.53 7.45 -32.50
C GLN A 913 -6.50 8.26 -33.29
N ARG A 914 -5.37 7.63 -33.66
CA ARG A 914 -4.30 8.30 -34.44
C ARG A 914 -4.75 8.71 -35.84
N THR A 915 -5.63 7.93 -36.48
CA THR A 915 -6.16 8.23 -37.82
C THR A 915 -7.41 9.12 -37.82
N GLY A 916 -7.91 9.53 -36.64
CA GLY A 916 -9.13 10.34 -36.51
C GLY A 916 -10.44 9.59 -36.81
N GLN A 917 -10.40 8.25 -36.80
CA GLN A 917 -11.55 7.36 -37.00
C GLN A 917 -12.27 6.99 -35.69
N LEU A 918 -11.68 7.31 -34.54
CA LEU A 918 -12.31 7.18 -33.23
C LEU A 918 -12.97 8.52 -32.83
N PRO A 919 -14.29 8.56 -32.63
CA PRO A 919 -14.99 9.71 -32.08
C PRO A 919 -14.45 10.09 -30.68
N ALA A 920 -14.36 11.38 -30.39
CA ALA A 920 -13.80 11.88 -29.12
C ALA A 920 -14.57 11.42 -27.87
N ASP A 921 -15.87 11.13 -27.99
CA ASP A 921 -16.68 10.55 -26.89
C ASP A 921 -16.35 9.07 -26.61
N GLN A 922 -15.65 8.41 -27.54
CA GLN A 922 -15.23 7.01 -27.45
C GLN A 922 -13.75 6.82 -27.09
N ASP A 923 -12.97 7.88 -26.89
CA ASP A 923 -11.59 7.80 -26.39
C ASP A 923 -11.50 7.01 -25.06
N LYS A 924 -12.58 7.05 -24.28
CA LYS A 924 -12.77 6.28 -23.04
C LYS A 924 -12.70 4.77 -23.24
N LEU A 925 -12.93 4.24 -24.44
CA LEU A 925 -12.80 2.81 -24.71
C LEU A 925 -11.36 2.33 -24.55
N ILE A 926 -10.39 3.14 -24.99
CA ILE A 926 -8.96 2.87 -24.73
C ILE A 926 -8.76 2.77 -23.21
N HIS A 927 -9.42 3.64 -22.45
CA HIS A 927 -9.29 3.62 -21.00
C HIS A 927 -9.87 2.37 -20.34
N ILE A 928 -10.99 1.85 -20.86
CA ILE A 928 -11.58 0.58 -20.44
C ILE A 928 -10.62 -0.57 -20.69
N THR A 929 -9.99 -0.63 -21.88
CA THR A 929 -9.02 -1.69 -22.19
C THR A 929 -7.80 -1.63 -21.26
N ILE A 930 -7.28 -0.43 -20.98
CA ILE A 930 -6.15 -0.24 -20.05
C ILE A 930 -6.50 -0.78 -18.67
N ASN A 931 -7.69 -0.44 -18.15
CA ASN A 931 -8.18 -0.94 -16.86
C ASN A 931 -8.36 -2.47 -16.86
N GLY A 932 -8.93 -3.03 -17.94
CA GLY A 932 -9.12 -4.48 -18.09
C GLY A 932 -7.81 -5.27 -18.10
N VAL A 933 -6.82 -4.83 -18.89
CA VAL A 933 -5.49 -5.44 -18.96
C VAL A 933 -4.78 -5.33 -17.61
N ALA A 934 -4.87 -4.18 -16.93
CA ALA A 934 -4.25 -3.97 -15.62
C ALA A 934 -4.86 -4.86 -14.52
N THR A 935 -6.18 -4.91 -14.45
CA THR A 935 -6.92 -5.78 -13.50
C THR A 935 -6.56 -7.25 -13.72
N GLY A 936 -6.27 -7.60 -14.97
CA GLY A 936 -5.94 -8.95 -15.37
C GLY A 936 -4.55 -9.44 -15.01
N LEU A 937 -3.55 -8.63 -15.38
CA LEU A 937 -2.15 -8.93 -15.12
C LEU A 937 -1.81 -8.92 -13.63
N ARG A 938 -2.65 -8.26 -12.80
CA ARG A 938 -2.38 -7.97 -11.39
C ARG A 938 -1.03 -7.23 -11.29
N ASN A 939 -0.04 -7.86 -10.68
CA ASN A 939 1.34 -7.37 -10.54
C ASN A 939 2.18 -7.65 -11.81
N SER A 940 3.04 -6.75 -12.26
CA SER A 940 3.69 -6.87 -13.60
C SER A 940 5.15 -6.43 -13.70
N GLY A 941 5.81 -6.13 -12.58
CA GLY A 941 7.23 -5.82 -12.54
C GLY A 941 7.63 -5.43 -11.14
#